data_AF-W6KRZ3-F1
#
_entry.id   AF-W6KRZ3-F1
#
_cell.length_a   1.000
_cell.length_b   1.000
_cell.length_c   1.000
_cell.angle_alpha   90.00
_cell.angle_beta   90.00
_cell.angle_gamma   90.00
#
_symmetry.space_group_name_H-M   'P 1'
#
loop_
_entity.id
_entity.type
_entity.pdbx_description
1 polymer ?
#
loop_
_entity_poly.entity_id
_entity_poly.type
_entity_poly.pdbx_seq_one_letter_code
_entity_poly.pdbx_strand_id
1 'polypeptide(L)'
;MYTQKEELSIGDNVLNKLKKDFEEVMQALKEEEGHEYFQAEYERIYHVLKKSHESEKMLIAECQKMTQELLGNAAKMQAAVKLSQGDHSMIEALKREIEKAWQVVDSANDKDQRARETVVSLRQEIASLQSLMEEGSMLTSDHTSNLDQLKMETKRLQTECEEMSKRNAKYSKSVTELKAQIKEAEENMHSYEEELARLEDHYKLTNQEYNRERGARERAEYQCKELLLVLRTRENELTTIQERQRVLEKNISDHRSEINIALEKKQALEKKLETADRQLFHTQQSCNDSVDTTMSLNERLQEMNRKIVELDRKILEAESEHERVQRIKDRDIRELGRLQQQNDSIRREQENILHQRDQVRKRIESLVTERENFEKAHSIILKECADIEKKGEKEVQRQNAIQSRIRIETENQKELEGFIQEQRQIEAGLLETLSRFEKETTQCVDESSQVAADHLNTQDELLAAVAAVEETKKRIDESEANLSKQQGAYEQVRAERNQFSKKLIETQDEVVELKQKFKMMDHQLLQFKEELQIKERKDQEEVYTQKKITERLAKAQKHVDEEVMLFEATKTKSVSIGLKIKQLVKIVSNCDQELSARQQQLLKVTHNRDMLGTQLVRRNDEIALLNEKLRLHHEALVEGEAAYRERVGDLRLLRFKISEIGRQANLANSRLRDLKESKENLRNLRRELEMEKTKAIALSEEIEDPQKQSRRKIEGKDPSIEDLQERQRVLRKRLISKSEECLEKELILDEKKRLVTELQNVIANQLGPEVVRHLNSCHHELQKRATSMKAKASELNMTTTHITELKYEAERLRRELHDMKRKFYEVKIKNDTMANTFLLDNPRNVRKQPPPGDSDSFDTVVNGKPPALSKRNKF
;
A
#
# COMPACT_ATOMS: atom_id res chain seq x y z
N MET A 1 -39.17 -14.61 -13.05
CA MET A 1 -40.62 -14.37 -13.12
C MET A 1 -41.19 -14.53 -11.72
N TYR A 2 -41.26 -13.44 -10.97
CA TYR A 2 -41.97 -13.41 -9.69
C TYR A 2 -43.43 -13.10 -9.99
N THR A 3 -44.26 -14.13 -10.04
CA THR A 3 -45.72 -13.99 -10.03
C THR A 3 -46.11 -13.38 -8.68
N GLN A 4 -46.53 -12.13 -8.66
CA GLN A 4 -47.20 -11.58 -7.48
C GLN A 4 -48.47 -12.39 -7.24
N LYS A 5 -48.52 -13.03 -6.06
CA LYS A 5 -49.71 -13.65 -5.49
C LYS A 5 -50.78 -12.58 -5.33
N GLU A 6 -51.75 -12.49 -6.24
CA GLU A 6 -53.00 -11.81 -5.93
C GLU A 6 -53.74 -12.67 -4.90
N GLU A 7 -53.98 -12.10 -3.71
CA GLU A 7 -54.80 -12.70 -2.66
C GLU A 7 -56.21 -12.95 -3.22
N LEU A 8 -56.54 -14.21 -3.49
CA LEU A 8 -57.86 -14.65 -3.93
C LEU A 8 -58.94 -14.56 -2.85
N SER A 9 -58.72 -13.83 -1.75
CA SER A 9 -59.67 -13.74 -0.63
C SER A 9 -60.14 -12.31 -0.40
N ILE A 10 -61.43 -12.15 -0.04
CA ILE A 10 -61.97 -10.86 0.41
C ILE A 10 -61.13 -10.39 1.61
N GLY A 11 -60.42 -9.28 1.46
CA GLY A 11 -59.56 -8.77 2.53
C GLY A 11 -60.37 -8.47 3.81
N ASP A 12 -59.80 -8.77 4.97
CA ASP A 12 -60.47 -8.62 6.29
C ASP A 12 -61.04 -7.21 6.51
N ASN A 13 -60.44 -6.19 5.90
CA ASN A 13 -60.92 -4.81 5.93
C ASN A 13 -62.26 -4.59 5.21
N VAL A 14 -62.52 -5.32 4.12
CA VAL A 14 -63.78 -5.25 3.38
C VAL A 14 -64.88 -6.02 4.12
N LEU A 15 -64.54 -7.17 4.69
CA LEU A 15 -65.48 -7.92 5.53
C LEU A 15 -65.88 -7.11 6.76
N ASN A 16 -64.92 -6.45 7.44
CA ASN A 16 -65.20 -5.59 8.60
C ASN A 16 -66.06 -4.38 8.27
N LYS A 17 -65.94 -3.82 7.05
CA LYS A 17 -66.86 -2.80 6.56
C LYS A 17 -68.25 -3.37 6.31
N LEU A 18 -68.37 -4.53 5.64
CA LEU A 18 -69.65 -5.21 5.46
C LEU A 18 -70.33 -5.58 6.78
N LYS A 19 -69.57 -5.94 7.83
CA LYS A 19 -70.14 -6.18 9.16
C LYS A 19 -70.76 -4.91 9.74
N LYS A 20 -70.07 -3.79 9.59
CA LYS A 20 -70.53 -2.49 10.08
C LYS A 20 -71.75 -2.00 9.31
N ASP A 21 -71.73 -2.13 7.98
CA ASP A 21 -72.87 -1.80 7.11
C ASP A 21 -74.08 -2.71 7.43
N PHE A 22 -73.84 -4.00 7.70
CA PHE A 22 -74.88 -4.93 8.15
C PHE A 22 -75.48 -4.52 9.50
N GLU A 23 -74.66 -4.16 10.48
CA GLU A 23 -75.13 -3.69 11.79
C GLU A 23 -75.94 -2.38 11.68
N GLU A 24 -75.51 -1.44 10.84
CA GLU A 24 -76.22 -0.19 10.56
C GLU A 24 -77.58 -0.43 9.87
N VAL A 25 -77.64 -1.34 8.89
CA VAL A 25 -78.89 -1.72 8.18
C VAL A 25 -79.84 -2.48 9.11
N MET A 26 -79.34 -3.39 9.94
CA MET A 26 -80.17 -4.10 10.92
C MET A 26 -80.70 -3.19 12.02
N GLN A 27 -79.97 -2.13 12.37
CA GLN A 27 -80.43 -1.12 13.32
C GLN A 27 -81.53 -0.23 12.71
N ALA A 28 -81.37 0.18 11.45
CA ALA A 28 -82.39 0.94 10.73
C ALA A 28 -83.68 0.13 10.49
N LEU A 29 -83.56 -1.16 10.18
CA LEU A 29 -84.72 -2.03 9.96
C LEU A 29 -85.50 -2.36 11.25
N LYS A 30 -84.90 -2.21 12.44
CA LYS A 30 -85.57 -2.41 13.74
C LYS A 30 -86.51 -1.27 14.14
N GLU A 31 -86.37 -0.10 13.51
CA GLU A 31 -87.18 1.09 13.84
C GLU A 31 -88.53 1.13 13.09
N GLU A 32 -88.74 0.26 12.10
CA GLU A 32 -89.99 0.19 11.32
C GLU A 32 -90.76 -1.14 11.55
N GLU A 33 -92.01 -1.03 12.04
CA GLU A 33 -92.89 -2.18 12.26
C GLU A 33 -93.40 -2.76 10.94
N GLY A 34 -92.99 -4.00 10.60
CA GLY A 34 -93.43 -4.74 9.42
C GLY A 34 -92.33 -5.47 8.63
N HIS A 35 -91.05 -5.23 8.92
CA HIS A 35 -89.91 -5.75 8.14
C HIS A 35 -89.21 -6.98 8.74
N GLU A 36 -89.81 -7.68 9.69
CA GLU A 36 -89.20 -8.86 10.36
C GLU A 36 -88.79 -9.95 9.36
N TYR A 37 -89.57 -10.15 8.29
CA TYR A 37 -89.24 -11.10 7.23
C TYR A 37 -87.98 -10.69 6.45
N PHE A 38 -87.83 -9.39 6.16
CA PHE A 38 -86.64 -8.85 5.47
C PHE A 38 -85.41 -8.90 6.36
N GLN A 39 -85.56 -8.65 7.67
CA GLN A 39 -84.47 -8.80 8.65
C GLN A 39 -83.96 -10.25 8.70
N ALA A 40 -84.87 -11.23 8.82
CA ALA A 40 -84.51 -12.64 8.86
C ALA A 40 -83.80 -13.10 7.58
N GLU A 41 -84.27 -12.64 6.41
CA GLU A 41 -83.67 -13.01 5.13
C GLU A 41 -82.31 -12.33 4.91
N TYR A 42 -82.14 -11.08 5.36
CA TYR A 42 -80.86 -10.38 5.30
C TYR A 42 -79.82 -10.99 6.26
N GLU A 43 -80.22 -11.36 7.48
CA GLU A 43 -79.41 -12.13 8.43
C GLU A 43 -78.96 -13.47 7.82
N ARG A 44 -79.88 -14.19 7.18
CA ARG A 44 -79.59 -15.48 6.53
C ARG A 44 -78.52 -15.33 5.44
N ILE A 45 -78.64 -14.32 4.59
CA ILE A 45 -77.69 -14.05 3.50
C ILE A 45 -76.30 -13.69 4.06
N TYR A 46 -76.24 -12.82 5.08
CA TYR A 46 -74.98 -12.46 5.72
C TYR A 46 -74.30 -13.65 6.40
N HIS A 47 -75.07 -14.54 7.04
CA HIS A 47 -74.54 -15.75 7.67
C HIS A 47 -73.95 -16.74 6.65
N VAL A 48 -74.62 -16.92 5.50
CA VAL A 48 -74.12 -17.74 4.39
C VAL A 48 -72.84 -17.14 3.79
N LEU A 49 -72.79 -15.82 3.61
CA LEU A 49 -71.59 -15.12 3.12
C LEU A 49 -70.40 -15.31 4.07
N LYS A 50 -70.62 -15.17 5.38
CA LYS A 50 -69.59 -15.39 6.40
C LYS A 50 -69.06 -16.83 6.37
N LYS A 51 -69.96 -17.82 6.30
CA LYS A 51 -69.59 -19.25 6.22
C LYS A 51 -68.80 -19.57 4.95
N SER A 52 -69.20 -18.99 3.81
CA SER A 52 -68.47 -19.14 2.54
C SER A 52 -67.06 -18.59 2.64
N HIS A 53 -66.89 -17.41 3.25
CA HIS A 53 -65.57 -16.79 3.40
C HIS A 53 -64.65 -17.54 4.37
N GLU A 54 -65.19 -18.10 5.47
CA GLU A 54 -64.43 -18.97 6.37
C GLU A 54 -63.96 -20.25 5.65
N SER A 55 -64.79 -20.85 4.79
CA SER A 55 -64.40 -22.02 3.99
C SER A 55 -63.33 -21.68 2.93
N GLU A 56 -63.40 -20.51 2.31
CA GLU A 56 -62.41 -19.99 1.38
C GLU A 56 -61.04 -19.79 2.05
N LYS A 57 -61.01 -19.23 3.27
CA LYS A 57 -59.77 -19.08 4.05
C LYS A 57 -59.11 -20.42 4.36
N MET A 58 -59.90 -21.44 4.72
CA MET A 58 -59.37 -22.78 4.99
C MET A 58 -58.77 -23.41 3.73
N LEU A 59 -59.44 -23.30 2.59
CA LEU A 59 -58.94 -23.79 1.30
C LEU A 59 -57.65 -23.08 0.87
N ILE A 60 -57.56 -21.76 1.07
CA ILE A 60 -56.35 -21.00 0.77
C ILE A 60 -55.18 -21.45 1.67
N ALA A 61 -55.43 -21.69 2.96
CA ALA A 61 -54.40 -22.20 3.87
C ALA A 61 -53.90 -23.59 3.45
N GLU A 62 -54.80 -24.47 3.00
CA GLU A 62 -54.46 -25.81 2.51
C GLU A 62 -53.68 -25.74 1.18
N CYS A 63 -54.07 -24.86 0.26
CA CYS A 63 -53.32 -24.60 -0.96
C CYS A 63 -51.92 -24.02 -0.68
N GLN A 64 -51.79 -23.11 0.29
CA GLN A 64 -50.49 -22.57 0.71
C GLN A 64 -49.59 -23.65 1.31
N LYS A 65 -50.15 -24.56 2.11
CA LYS A 65 -49.43 -25.71 2.66
C LYS A 65 -48.96 -26.67 1.57
N MET A 66 -49.83 -27.06 0.64
CA MET A 66 -49.44 -27.88 -0.51
C MET A 66 -48.40 -27.19 -1.41
N THR A 67 -48.49 -25.86 -1.57
CA THR A 67 -47.49 -25.10 -2.35
C THR A 67 -46.13 -25.09 -1.66
N GLN A 68 -46.09 -24.96 -0.32
CA GLN A 68 -44.84 -25.09 0.45
C GLN A 68 -44.27 -26.51 0.38
N GLU A 69 -45.11 -27.55 0.44
CA GLU A 69 -44.68 -28.94 0.28
C GLU A 69 -44.14 -29.22 -1.13
N LEU A 70 -44.77 -28.67 -2.18
CA LEU A 70 -44.28 -28.75 -3.56
C LEU A 70 -42.95 -28.03 -3.74
N LEU A 71 -42.79 -26.82 -3.19
CA LEU A 71 -41.52 -26.10 -3.22
C LEU A 71 -40.43 -26.83 -2.45
N GLY A 72 -40.76 -27.40 -1.29
CA GLY A 72 -39.85 -28.24 -0.51
C GLY A 72 -39.43 -29.50 -1.27
N ASN A 73 -40.36 -30.17 -1.95
CA ASN A 73 -40.08 -31.34 -2.78
C ASN A 73 -39.28 -30.99 -4.04
N ALA A 74 -39.54 -29.85 -4.68
CA ALA A 74 -38.73 -29.35 -5.79
C ALA A 74 -37.29 -29.04 -5.36
N ALA A 75 -37.09 -28.43 -4.19
CA ALA A 75 -35.76 -28.18 -3.63
C ALA A 75 -35.03 -29.50 -3.29
N LYS A 76 -35.73 -30.47 -2.70
CA LYS A 76 -35.18 -31.82 -2.46
C LYS A 76 -34.82 -32.54 -3.76
N MET A 77 -35.67 -32.44 -4.79
CA MET A 77 -35.42 -33.03 -6.10
C MET A 77 -34.21 -32.38 -6.78
N GLN A 78 -34.06 -31.06 -6.70
CA GLN A 78 -32.91 -30.34 -7.23
C GLN A 78 -31.62 -30.68 -6.47
N ALA A 79 -31.70 -30.89 -5.15
CA ALA A 79 -30.58 -31.38 -4.34
C ALA A 79 -30.21 -32.82 -4.72
N ALA A 80 -31.19 -33.70 -4.94
CA ALA A 80 -30.97 -35.08 -5.39
C ALA A 80 -30.35 -35.13 -6.80
N VAL A 81 -30.77 -34.26 -7.72
CA VAL A 81 -30.15 -34.14 -9.05
C VAL A 81 -28.70 -33.66 -8.95
N LYS A 82 -28.39 -32.69 -8.07
CA LYS A 82 -26.99 -32.25 -7.84
C LYS A 82 -26.13 -33.34 -7.20
N LEU A 83 -26.67 -34.09 -6.25
CA LEU A 83 -26.00 -35.26 -5.66
C LEU A 83 -25.75 -36.32 -6.74
N SER A 84 -26.76 -36.64 -7.56
CA SER A 84 -26.62 -37.59 -8.67
C SER A 84 -25.60 -37.15 -9.73
N GLN A 85 -25.49 -35.84 -10.02
CA GLN A 85 -24.44 -35.30 -10.89
C GLN A 85 -23.05 -35.43 -10.25
N GLY A 86 -22.94 -35.18 -8.95
CA GLY A 86 -21.71 -35.44 -8.19
C GLY A 86 -21.33 -36.92 -8.21
N ASP A 87 -22.29 -37.80 -7.95
CA ASP A 87 -22.12 -39.26 -8.00
C ASP A 87 -21.74 -39.71 -9.41
N HIS A 88 -22.29 -39.12 -10.47
CA HIS A 88 -21.88 -39.42 -11.84
C HIS A 88 -20.41 -39.08 -12.09
N SER A 89 -19.95 -37.91 -11.62
CA SER A 89 -18.53 -37.53 -11.73
C SER A 89 -17.60 -38.44 -10.91
N MET A 90 -18.06 -38.89 -9.74
CA MET A 90 -17.33 -39.84 -8.90
C MET A 90 -17.31 -41.24 -9.52
N ILE A 91 -18.42 -41.70 -10.09
CA ILE A 91 -18.53 -42.95 -10.82
C ILE A 91 -17.63 -42.93 -12.06
N GLU A 92 -17.54 -41.82 -12.79
CA GLU A 92 -16.59 -41.68 -13.91
C GLU A 92 -15.13 -41.72 -13.46
N ALA A 93 -14.81 -41.10 -12.32
CA ALA A 93 -13.47 -41.18 -11.73
C ALA A 93 -13.13 -42.61 -11.31
N LEU A 94 -14.05 -43.29 -10.63
CA LEU A 94 -13.91 -44.69 -10.23
C LEU A 94 -13.86 -45.63 -11.44
N LYS A 95 -14.62 -45.38 -12.51
CA LYS A 95 -14.52 -46.14 -13.78
C LYS A 95 -13.14 -45.99 -14.41
N ARG A 96 -12.57 -44.78 -14.42
CA ARG A 96 -11.19 -44.54 -14.88
C ARG A 96 -10.15 -45.23 -14.01
N GLU A 97 -10.36 -45.29 -12.70
CA GLU A 97 -9.48 -46.03 -11.79
C GLU A 97 -9.61 -47.55 -11.97
N ILE A 98 -10.83 -48.05 -12.19
CA ILE A 98 -11.09 -49.45 -12.53
C ILE A 98 -10.42 -49.80 -13.87
N GLU A 99 -10.56 -48.97 -14.92
CA GLU A 99 -9.87 -49.18 -16.20
C GLU A 99 -8.34 -49.22 -16.04
N LYS A 100 -7.76 -48.35 -15.22
CA LYS A 100 -6.32 -48.40 -14.89
C LYS A 100 -5.96 -49.67 -14.13
N ALA A 101 -6.76 -50.09 -13.16
CA ALA A 101 -6.54 -51.32 -12.42
C ALA A 101 -6.65 -52.56 -13.34
N TRP A 102 -7.61 -52.56 -14.27
CA TRP A 102 -7.76 -53.58 -15.30
C TRP A 102 -6.58 -53.62 -16.24
N GLN A 103 -6.05 -52.48 -16.70
CA GLN A 103 -4.81 -52.44 -17.48
C GLN A 103 -3.61 -53.02 -16.72
N VAL A 104 -3.52 -52.76 -15.40
CA VAL A 104 -2.48 -53.36 -14.56
C VAL A 104 -2.67 -54.87 -14.45
N VAL A 105 -3.92 -55.34 -14.26
CA VAL A 105 -4.25 -56.78 -14.23
C VAL A 105 -3.97 -57.45 -15.57
N ASP A 106 -4.33 -56.83 -16.69
CA ASP A 106 -4.03 -57.34 -18.04
C ASP A 106 -2.53 -57.40 -18.26
N SER A 107 -1.78 -56.37 -17.84
CA SER A 107 -0.31 -56.39 -17.92
C SER A 107 0.32 -57.47 -17.02
N ALA A 108 -0.32 -57.80 -15.89
CA ALA A 108 0.12 -58.87 -15.00
C ALA A 108 -0.25 -60.24 -15.55
N ASN A 109 -1.45 -60.39 -16.14
CA ASN A 109 -1.90 -61.60 -16.82
C ASN A 109 -1.06 -61.88 -18.07
N ASP A 110 -0.67 -60.86 -18.85
CA ASP A 110 0.26 -61.01 -19.97
C ASP A 110 1.63 -61.50 -19.50
N LYS A 111 2.12 -61.01 -18.35
CA LYS A 111 3.36 -61.49 -17.74
C LYS A 111 3.22 -62.92 -17.20
N ASP A 112 2.09 -63.25 -16.57
CA ASP A 112 1.80 -64.61 -16.09
C ASP A 112 1.61 -65.59 -17.24
N GLN A 113 0.96 -65.17 -18.33
CA GLN A 113 0.79 -65.96 -19.55
C GLN A 113 2.14 -66.25 -20.20
N ARG A 114 3.01 -65.24 -20.34
CA ARG A 114 4.40 -65.46 -20.79
C ARG A 114 5.17 -66.38 -19.85
N ALA A 115 5.00 -66.22 -18.54
CA ALA A 115 5.62 -67.12 -17.56
C ALA A 115 5.09 -68.56 -17.70
N ARG A 116 3.77 -68.76 -17.89
CA ARG A 116 3.17 -70.07 -18.14
C ARG A 116 3.64 -70.68 -19.45
N GLU A 117 3.76 -69.90 -20.51
CA GLU A 117 4.33 -70.34 -21.79
C GLU A 117 5.78 -70.78 -21.61
N THR A 118 6.59 -70.04 -20.84
CA THR A 118 7.96 -70.48 -20.50
C THR A 118 7.98 -71.72 -19.61
N VAL A 119 7.02 -71.88 -18.69
CA VAL A 119 6.91 -73.09 -17.87
C VAL A 119 6.47 -74.28 -18.71
N VAL A 120 5.57 -74.10 -19.70
CA VAL A 120 5.16 -75.14 -20.63
C VAL A 120 6.32 -75.54 -21.54
N SER A 121 7.09 -74.57 -22.06
CA SER A 121 8.28 -74.87 -22.87
C SER A 121 9.32 -75.63 -22.05
N LEU A 122 9.59 -75.19 -20.80
CA LEU A 122 10.49 -75.89 -19.89
C LEU A 122 9.95 -77.27 -19.49
N ARG A 123 8.64 -77.45 -19.36
CA ARG A 123 8.03 -78.77 -19.11
C ARG A 123 8.08 -79.68 -20.33
N GLN A 124 7.97 -79.14 -21.54
CA GLN A 124 8.17 -79.89 -22.79
C GLN A 124 9.65 -80.27 -22.97
N GLU A 125 10.58 -79.40 -22.60
CA GLU A 125 12.00 -79.70 -22.54
C GLU A 125 12.33 -80.73 -21.46
N ILE A 126 11.70 -80.65 -20.28
CA ILE A 126 11.83 -81.68 -19.25
C ILE A 126 11.21 -82.99 -19.72
N ALA A 127 10.05 -82.98 -20.39
CA ALA A 127 9.42 -84.19 -20.92
C ALA A 127 10.22 -84.81 -22.07
N SER A 128 10.84 -84.00 -22.94
CA SER A 128 11.74 -84.50 -23.99
C SER A 128 13.05 -85.04 -23.41
N LEU A 129 13.59 -84.40 -22.37
CA LEU A 129 14.75 -84.90 -21.62
C LEU A 129 14.42 -86.14 -20.78
N GLN A 130 13.20 -86.24 -20.23
CA GLN A 130 12.70 -87.43 -19.53
C GLN A 130 12.43 -88.58 -20.50
N SER A 131 11.91 -88.32 -21.70
CA SER A 131 11.78 -89.31 -22.78
C SER A 131 13.14 -89.80 -23.29
N LEU A 132 14.14 -88.92 -23.38
CA LEU A 132 15.53 -89.28 -23.70
C LEU A 132 16.23 -90.04 -22.55
N MET A 133 15.81 -89.82 -21.30
CA MET A 133 16.26 -90.60 -20.14
C MET A 133 15.54 -91.96 -20.01
N GLU A 134 14.28 -92.07 -20.39
CA GLU A 134 13.50 -93.32 -20.36
C GLU A 134 13.84 -94.27 -21.52
N GLU A 135 14.30 -93.76 -22.68
CA GLU A 135 14.81 -94.58 -23.80
C GLU A 135 16.33 -94.85 -23.74
N GLY A 136 17.00 -94.51 -22.63
CA GLY A 136 18.46 -94.45 -22.56
C GLY A 136 19.10 -95.17 -21.37
N SER A 137 18.71 -96.41 -21.05
CA SER A 137 19.53 -97.27 -20.15
C SER A 137 19.31 -98.77 -20.39
N MET A 138 19.78 -99.27 -21.53
CA MET A 138 20.17 -100.66 -21.74
C MET A 138 21.63 -100.72 -22.21
N LEU A 139 22.50 -100.98 -21.25
CA LEU A 139 23.64 -101.91 -21.29
C LEU A 139 24.85 -101.66 -22.23
N THR A 140 26.00 -101.49 -21.56
CA THR A 140 27.39 -101.87 -21.91
C THR A 140 27.70 -102.42 -23.31
N SER A 141 28.43 -101.65 -24.10
CA SER A 141 29.71 -102.03 -24.74
C SER A 141 30.18 -100.83 -25.56
N ASP A 142 31.23 -100.16 -25.08
CA ASP A 142 32.29 -99.52 -25.87
C ASP A 142 32.94 -98.45 -25.00
N HIS A 143 33.84 -98.93 -24.15
CA HIS A 143 34.61 -98.14 -23.17
C HIS A 143 35.61 -97.16 -23.79
N THR A 144 35.52 -96.90 -25.10
CA THR A 144 36.16 -95.79 -25.80
C THR A 144 35.16 -94.66 -26.08
N SER A 145 33.88 -94.99 -26.33
CA SER A 145 32.77 -94.04 -26.40
C SER A 145 32.38 -93.54 -25.00
N ASN A 146 32.34 -94.42 -23.98
CA ASN A 146 32.02 -94.00 -22.61
C ASN A 146 33.06 -93.06 -21.98
N LEU A 147 34.34 -93.11 -22.39
CA LEU A 147 35.34 -92.16 -21.90
C LEU A 147 35.18 -90.78 -22.56
N ASP A 148 34.81 -90.74 -23.83
CA ASP A 148 34.50 -89.48 -24.52
C ASP A 148 33.12 -88.93 -24.12
N GLN A 149 32.15 -89.79 -23.81
CA GLN A 149 30.86 -89.43 -23.22
C GLN A 149 31.03 -88.97 -21.77
N LEU A 150 31.85 -89.62 -20.94
CA LEU A 150 32.18 -89.14 -19.59
C LEU A 150 33.03 -87.87 -19.63
N LYS A 151 33.89 -87.67 -20.64
CA LYS A 151 34.56 -86.38 -20.88
C LYS A 151 33.59 -85.31 -21.36
N MET A 152 32.61 -85.67 -22.17
CA MET A 152 31.53 -84.77 -22.57
C MET A 152 30.58 -84.47 -21.42
N GLU A 153 30.29 -85.42 -20.53
CA GLU A 153 29.48 -85.23 -19.33
C GLU A 153 30.24 -84.48 -18.26
N THR A 154 31.53 -84.75 -18.04
CA THR A 154 32.34 -83.91 -17.14
C THR A 154 32.49 -82.51 -17.71
N LYS A 155 32.70 -82.34 -19.02
CA LYS A 155 32.64 -81.01 -19.66
C LYS A 155 31.25 -80.39 -19.56
N ARG A 156 30.17 -81.14 -19.71
CA ARG A 156 28.79 -80.68 -19.63
C ARG A 156 28.44 -80.25 -18.21
N LEU A 157 28.78 -81.06 -17.21
CA LEU A 157 28.62 -80.76 -15.79
C LEU A 157 29.55 -79.62 -15.37
N GLN A 158 30.73 -79.50 -15.96
CA GLN A 158 31.64 -78.37 -15.75
C GLN A 158 31.08 -77.10 -16.39
N THR A 159 30.47 -77.17 -17.58
CA THR A 159 29.74 -76.04 -18.17
C THR A 159 28.47 -75.71 -17.39
N GLU A 160 27.74 -76.70 -16.86
CA GLU A 160 26.55 -76.48 -16.03
C GLU A 160 26.96 -75.89 -14.67
N CYS A 161 28.06 -76.34 -14.06
CA CYS A 161 28.62 -75.72 -12.85
C CYS A 161 29.14 -74.31 -13.11
N GLU A 162 29.78 -74.06 -14.25
CA GLU A 162 30.19 -72.72 -14.68
C GLU A 162 28.98 -71.83 -14.97
N GLU A 163 27.92 -72.35 -15.57
CA GLU A 163 26.66 -71.65 -15.79
C GLU A 163 25.94 -71.35 -14.48
N MET A 164 25.86 -72.31 -13.57
CA MET A 164 25.29 -72.12 -12.24
C MET A 164 26.14 -71.16 -11.40
N SER A 165 27.46 -71.20 -11.53
CA SER A 165 28.37 -70.22 -10.93
C SER A 165 28.18 -68.83 -11.56
N LYS A 166 28.00 -68.73 -12.89
CA LYS A 166 27.63 -67.49 -13.58
C LYS A 166 26.25 -66.98 -13.15
N ARG A 167 25.25 -67.85 -12.96
CA ARG A 167 23.91 -67.49 -12.45
C ARG A 167 23.99 -67.03 -11.00
N ASN A 168 24.74 -67.72 -10.13
CA ASN A 168 24.98 -67.29 -8.75
C ASN A 168 25.76 -65.99 -8.68
N ALA A 169 26.73 -65.76 -9.57
CA ALA A 169 27.43 -64.48 -9.67
C ALA A 169 26.47 -63.36 -10.14
N LYS A 170 25.55 -63.63 -11.07
CA LYS A 170 24.51 -62.68 -11.49
C LYS A 170 23.54 -62.38 -10.35
N TYR A 171 23.06 -63.38 -9.63
CA TYR A 171 22.19 -63.18 -8.46
C TYR A 171 22.91 -62.46 -7.33
N SER A 172 24.17 -62.79 -7.05
CA SER A 172 24.98 -62.09 -6.06
C SER A 172 25.16 -60.61 -6.44
N LYS A 173 25.43 -60.31 -7.72
CA LYS A 173 25.48 -58.94 -8.25
C LYS A 173 24.15 -58.21 -8.09
N SER A 174 23.04 -58.85 -8.49
CA SER A 174 21.70 -58.27 -8.33
C SER A 174 21.36 -58.03 -6.85
N VAL A 175 21.75 -58.93 -5.95
CA VAL A 175 21.57 -58.74 -4.49
C VAL A 175 22.44 -57.59 -3.97
N THR A 176 23.68 -57.42 -4.46
CA THR A 176 24.50 -56.26 -4.07
C THR A 176 23.96 -54.95 -4.63
N GLU A 177 23.44 -54.95 -5.85
CA GLU A 177 22.79 -53.78 -6.47
C GLU A 177 21.51 -53.40 -5.73
N LEU A 178 20.65 -54.38 -5.39
CA LEU A 178 19.46 -54.15 -4.59
C LEU A 178 19.79 -53.66 -3.18
N LYS A 179 20.83 -54.19 -2.54
CA LYS A 179 21.29 -53.67 -1.23
C LYS A 179 21.82 -52.24 -1.32
N ALA A 180 22.49 -51.88 -2.42
CA ALA A 180 22.91 -50.50 -2.66
C ALA A 180 21.71 -49.57 -2.88
N GLN A 181 20.72 -50.00 -3.65
CA GLN A 181 19.47 -49.26 -3.86
C GLN A 181 18.68 -49.09 -2.56
N ILE A 182 18.63 -50.10 -1.70
CA ILE A 182 17.98 -50.01 -0.39
C ILE A 182 18.70 -48.99 0.49
N LYS A 183 20.04 -49.02 0.55
CA LYS A 183 20.81 -48.01 1.31
C LYS A 183 20.60 -46.59 0.77
N GLU A 184 20.61 -46.42 -0.55
CA GLU A 184 20.34 -45.13 -1.18
C GLU A 184 18.91 -44.66 -0.87
N ALA A 185 17.93 -45.56 -0.86
CA ALA A 185 16.56 -45.24 -0.47
C ALA A 185 16.45 -44.89 1.03
N GLU A 186 17.17 -45.57 1.92
CA GLU A 186 17.24 -45.26 3.36
C GLU A 186 17.90 -43.89 3.61
N GLU A 187 19.00 -43.57 2.92
CA GLU A 187 19.67 -42.26 2.99
C GLU A 187 18.76 -41.15 2.46
N ASN A 188 18.05 -41.39 1.35
CA ASN A 188 17.05 -40.45 0.83
C ASN A 188 15.85 -40.30 1.78
N MET A 189 15.40 -41.37 2.42
CA MET A 189 14.31 -41.29 3.40
C MET A 189 14.72 -40.43 4.59
N HIS A 190 15.93 -40.61 5.12
CA HIS A 190 16.46 -39.76 6.19
C HIS A 190 16.63 -38.30 5.75
N SER A 191 17.08 -38.04 4.52
CA SER A 191 17.17 -36.66 4.02
C SER A 191 15.78 -36.00 3.91
N TYR A 192 14.77 -36.74 3.45
CA TYR A 192 13.38 -36.25 3.43
C TYR A 192 12.79 -36.07 4.83
N GLU A 193 13.12 -36.93 5.80
CA GLU A 193 12.71 -36.76 7.20
C GLU A 193 13.33 -35.49 7.82
N GLU A 194 14.61 -35.22 7.55
CA GLU A 194 15.25 -33.98 7.97
C GLU A 194 14.63 -32.74 7.28
N GLU A 195 14.33 -32.83 5.99
CA GLU A 195 13.65 -31.76 5.27
C GLU A 195 12.24 -31.51 5.80
N LEU A 196 11.47 -32.57 6.10
CA LEU A 196 10.16 -32.47 6.73
C LEU A 196 10.26 -31.80 8.10
N ALA A 197 11.22 -32.19 8.94
CA ALA A 197 11.43 -31.53 10.23
C ALA A 197 11.76 -30.03 10.08
N ARG A 198 12.62 -29.66 9.11
CA ARG A 198 12.92 -28.26 8.80
C ARG A 198 11.70 -27.50 8.28
N LEU A 199 10.88 -28.13 7.44
CA LEU A 199 9.63 -27.58 6.93
C LEU A 199 8.60 -27.39 8.04
N GLU A 200 8.48 -28.32 8.99
CA GLU A 200 7.61 -28.20 10.15
C GLU A 200 8.02 -27.05 11.06
N ASP A 201 9.32 -26.88 11.31
CA ASP A 201 9.82 -25.76 12.12
C ASP A 201 9.67 -24.42 11.40
N HIS A 202 9.89 -24.38 10.08
CA HIS A 202 9.57 -23.21 9.28
C HIS A 202 8.07 -22.90 9.33
N TYR A 203 7.20 -23.90 9.21
CA TYR A 203 5.75 -23.71 9.31
C TYR A 203 5.34 -23.17 10.67
N LYS A 204 5.91 -23.69 11.78
CA LYS A 204 5.67 -23.17 13.13
C LYS A 204 6.08 -21.69 13.24
N LEU A 205 7.24 -21.32 12.71
CA LEU A 205 7.72 -19.93 12.74
C LEU A 205 6.80 -19.02 11.91
N THR A 206 6.48 -19.41 10.67
CA THR A 206 5.59 -18.64 9.80
C THR A 206 4.19 -18.51 10.39
N ASN A 207 3.69 -19.54 11.07
CA ASN A 207 2.39 -19.48 11.74
C ASN A 207 2.43 -18.55 12.97
N GLN A 208 3.54 -18.51 13.71
CA GLN A 208 3.73 -17.53 14.79
C GLN A 208 3.78 -16.10 14.25
N GLU A 209 4.49 -15.86 13.15
CA GLU A 209 4.54 -14.56 12.47
C GLU A 209 3.16 -14.17 11.94
N TYR A 210 2.45 -15.09 11.30
CA TYR A 210 1.07 -14.89 10.83
C TYR A 210 0.14 -14.49 11.97
N ASN A 211 0.21 -15.17 13.13
CA ASN A 211 -0.63 -14.84 14.28
C ASN A 211 -0.25 -13.48 14.90
N ARG A 212 1.05 -13.12 14.93
CA ARG A 212 1.50 -11.78 15.36
C ARG A 212 0.98 -10.70 14.43
N GLU A 213 1.09 -10.92 13.12
CA GLU A 213 0.65 -9.98 12.09
C GLU A 213 -0.88 -9.84 12.07
N ARG A 214 -1.60 -10.96 12.23
CA ARG A 214 -3.07 -10.96 12.41
C ARG A 214 -3.47 -10.14 13.64
N GLY A 215 -2.81 -10.34 14.78
CA GLY A 215 -3.08 -9.55 15.99
C GLY A 215 -2.73 -8.07 15.83
N ALA A 216 -1.66 -7.74 15.09
CA ALA A 216 -1.31 -6.36 14.76
C ALA A 216 -2.36 -5.72 13.84
N ARG A 217 -2.83 -6.47 12.84
CA ARG A 217 -3.90 -6.07 11.93
C ARG A 217 -5.22 -5.85 12.66
N GLU A 218 -5.63 -6.75 13.55
CA GLU A 218 -6.85 -6.60 14.35
C GLU A 218 -6.78 -5.35 15.25
N ARG A 219 -5.61 -5.04 15.84
CA ARG A 219 -5.39 -3.79 16.59
C ARG A 219 -5.45 -2.55 15.69
N ALA A 220 -4.84 -2.61 14.52
CA ALA A 220 -4.88 -1.52 13.54
C ALA A 220 -6.31 -1.30 13.01
N GLU A 221 -7.06 -2.37 12.73
CA GLU A 221 -8.46 -2.30 12.33
C GLU A 221 -9.35 -1.72 13.44
N TYR A 222 -9.08 -2.04 14.71
CA TYR A 222 -9.75 -1.42 15.84
C TYR A 222 -9.45 0.08 15.92
N GLN A 223 -8.18 0.48 15.81
CA GLN A 223 -7.76 1.89 15.78
C GLN A 223 -8.36 2.64 14.57
N CYS A 224 -8.42 2.02 13.40
CA CYS A 224 -9.07 2.59 12.21
C CYS A 224 -10.57 2.79 12.43
N LYS A 225 -11.26 1.84 13.09
CA LYS A 225 -12.68 1.99 13.44
C LYS A 225 -12.91 3.14 14.43
N GLU A 226 -12.06 3.28 15.45
CA GLU A 226 -12.11 4.43 16.37
C GLU A 226 -11.85 5.75 15.64
N LEU A 227 -10.82 5.81 14.79
CA LEU A 227 -10.53 7.01 13.99
C LEU A 227 -11.66 7.34 13.01
N LEU A 228 -12.31 6.35 12.40
CA LEU A 228 -13.49 6.55 11.55
C LEU A 228 -14.68 7.09 12.34
N LEU A 229 -14.88 6.64 13.58
CA LEU A 229 -15.90 7.20 14.46
C LEU A 229 -15.60 8.67 14.76
N VAL A 230 -14.34 9.00 15.09
CA VAL A 230 -13.89 10.38 15.32
C VAL A 230 -14.05 11.24 14.06
N LEU A 231 -13.65 10.73 12.89
CA LEU A 231 -13.83 11.43 11.62
C LEU A 231 -15.31 11.70 11.34
N ARG A 232 -16.19 10.72 11.56
CA ARG A 232 -17.64 10.90 11.40
C ARG A 232 -18.20 11.95 12.36
N THR A 233 -17.72 12.01 13.60
CA THR A 233 -18.10 13.09 14.53
C THR A 233 -17.61 14.46 14.05
N ARG A 234 -16.39 14.55 13.51
CA ARG A 234 -15.84 15.79 12.94
C ARG A 234 -16.54 16.22 11.65
N GLU A 235 -16.94 15.27 10.80
CA GLU A 235 -17.74 15.54 9.61
C GLU A 235 -19.10 16.12 9.99
N ASN A 236 -19.77 15.56 11.00
CA ASN A 236 -21.02 16.11 11.53
C ASN A 236 -20.80 17.51 12.15
N GLU A 237 -19.70 17.74 12.87
CA GLU A 237 -19.37 19.08 13.35
C GLU A 237 -19.13 20.06 12.19
N LEU A 238 -18.40 19.64 11.15
CA LEU A 238 -18.15 20.44 9.96
C LEU A 238 -19.43 20.79 9.22
N THR A 239 -20.38 19.86 9.06
CA THR A 239 -21.67 20.16 8.42
C THR A 239 -22.46 21.19 9.24
N THR A 240 -22.48 21.07 10.57
CA THR A 240 -23.13 22.08 11.42
C THR A 240 -22.45 23.46 11.34
N ILE A 241 -21.12 23.50 11.21
CA ILE A 241 -20.37 24.76 11.02
C ILE A 241 -20.64 25.35 9.63
N GLN A 242 -20.70 24.51 8.59
CA GLN A 242 -21.02 24.94 7.23
C GLN A 242 -22.45 25.50 7.13
N GLU A 243 -23.42 24.90 7.82
CA GLU A 243 -24.78 25.44 7.93
C GLU A 243 -24.79 26.79 8.63
N ARG A 244 -24.05 26.96 9.74
CA ARG A 244 -23.90 28.25 10.42
C ARG A 244 -23.23 29.29 9.52
N GLN A 245 -22.21 28.90 8.75
CA GLN A 245 -21.54 29.78 7.81
C GLN A 245 -22.50 30.25 6.70
N ARG A 246 -23.31 29.35 6.12
CA ARG A 246 -24.33 29.72 5.13
C ARG A 246 -25.35 30.71 5.67
N VAL A 247 -25.80 30.53 6.92
CA VAL A 247 -26.71 31.47 7.59
C VAL A 247 -26.04 32.84 7.78
N LEU A 248 -24.78 32.87 8.21
CA LEU A 248 -24.03 34.11 8.35
C LEU A 248 -23.77 34.81 7.01
N GLU A 249 -23.45 34.05 5.96
CA GLU A 249 -23.27 34.58 4.60
C GLU A 249 -24.56 35.23 4.07
N LYS A 250 -25.72 34.61 4.33
CA LYS A 250 -27.03 35.19 4.02
C LYS A 250 -27.27 36.48 4.81
N ASN A 251 -27.00 36.49 6.11
CA ASN A 251 -27.15 37.71 6.91
C ASN A 251 -26.21 38.84 6.43
N ILE A 252 -25.00 38.51 6.00
CA ILE A 252 -24.05 39.47 5.41
C ILE A 252 -24.58 40.00 4.07
N SER A 253 -25.19 39.17 3.21
CA SER A 253 -25.80 39.66 1.97
C SER A 253 -26.96 40.60 2.24
N ASP A 254 -27.80 40.28 3.22
CA ASP A 254 -28.94 41.09 3.60
C ASP A 254 -28.47 42.46 4.13
N HIS A 255 -27.50 42.50 5.04
CA HIS A 255 -26.90 43.76 5.52
C HIS A 255 -26.17 44.55 4.42
N ARG A 256 -25.53 43.89 3.45
CA ARG A 256 -24.93 44.58 2.29
C ARG A 256 -26.00 45.27 1.44
N SER A 257 -27.16 44.64 1.27
CA SER A 257 -28.29 45.25 0.56
C SER A 257 -28.83 46.48 1.31
N GLU A 258 -28.92 46.42 2.64
CA GLU A 258 -29.34 47.54 3.49
C GLU A 258 -28.36 48.72 3.41
N ILE A 259 -27.06 48.45 3.43
CA ILE A 259 -26.01 49.47 3.28
C ILE A 259 -26.07 50.15 1.91
N ASN A 260 -26.31 49.40 0.84
CA ASN A 260 -26.44 49.99 -0.50
C ASN A 260 -27.63 50.93 -0.60
N ILE A 261 -28.79 50.55 -0.03
CA ILE A 261 -29.97 51.41 0.05
C ILE A 261 -29.68 52.69 0.88
N ALA A 262 -28.90 52.56 1.96
CA ALA A 262 -28.50 53.72 2.78
C ALA A 262 -27.54 54.66 2.03
N LEU A 263 -26.62 54.12 1.22
CA LEU A 263 -25.69 54.90 0.40
C LEU A 263 -26.41 55.69 -0.71
N GLU A 264 -27.39 55.08 -1.36
CA GLU A 264 -28.23 55.75 -2.37
C GLU A 264 -29.00 56.93 -1.74
N LYS A 265 -29.55 56.74 -0.53
CA LYS A 265 -30.20 57.82 0.23
C LYS A 265 -29.23 58.95 0.60
N LYS A 266 -27.99 58.62 0.99
CA LYS A 266 -26.95 59.61 1.32
C LYS A 266 -26.57 60.45 0.10
N GLN A 267 -26.34 59.83 -1.06
CA GLN A 267 -26.01 60.53 -2.31
C GLN A 267 -27.14 61.46 -2.76
N ALA A 268 -28.40 61.08 -2.54
CA ALA A 268 -29.55 61.95 -2.83
C ALA A 268 -29.61 63.18 -1.90
N LEU A 269 -29.13 63.07 -0.66
CA LEU A 269 -29.06 64.19 0.29
C LEU A 269 -27.88 65.13 0.00
N GLU A 270 -26.71 64.60 -0.36
CA GLU A 270 -25.52 65.38 -0.73
C GLU A 270 -25.82 66.30 -1.94
N LYS A 271 -26.55 65.80 -2.95
CA LYS A 271 -26.99 66.62 -4.09
C LYS A 271 -27.93 67.78 -3.71
N LYS A 272 -28.68 67.66 -2.60
CA LYS A 272 -29.54 68.75 -2.09
C LYS A 272 -28.73 69.79 -1.30
N LEU A 273 -27.70 69.37 -0.58
CA LEU A 273 -26.82 70.27 0.19
C LEU A 273 -26.02 71.20 -0.74
N GLU A 274 -25.50 70.64 -1.84
CA GLU A 274 -24.70 71.38 -2.82
C GLU A 274 -25.49 72.49 -3.54
N THR A 275 -26.82 72.35 -3.62
CA THR A 275 -27.70 73.42 -4.14
C THR A 275 -27.92 74.56 -3.13
N ALA A 276 -27.79 74.30 -1.83
CA ALA A 276 -27.93 75.31 -0.78
C ALA A 276 -26.63 76.13 -0.58
N ASP A 277 -25.46 75.49 -0.64
CA ASP A 277 -24.17 76.17 -0.43
C ASP A 277 -23.87 77.25 -1.49
N ARG A 278 -24.33 77.06 -2.73
CA ARG A 278 -24.20 78.07 -3.80
C ARG A 278 -25.00 79.34 -3.51
N GLN A 279 -26.04 79.28 -2.68
CA GLN A 279 -26.85 80.45 -2.32
C GLN A 279 -26.21 81.29 -1.21
N LEU A 280 -25.39 80.68 -0.33
CA LEU A 280 -24.71 81.36 0.78
C LEU A 280 -23.47 82.16 0.34
N PHE A 281 -22.71 81.67 -0.65
CA PHE A 281 -21.45 82.26 -1.09
C PHE A 281 -21.56 83.73 -1.55
N HIS A 282 -22.71 84.14 -2.09
CA HIS A 282 -22.92 85.52 -2.55
C HIS A 282 -23.07 86.56 -1.43
N THR A 283 -23.28 86.14 -0.18
CA THR A 283 -23.58 87.07 0.94
C THR A 283 -22.36 87.48 1.76
N GLN A 284 -21.23 86.78 1.66
CA GLN A 284 -20.11 86.92 2.61
C GLN A 284 -18.96 87.83 2.13
N GLN A 285 -18.98 88.31 0.89
CA GLN A 285 -17.87 89.06 0.29
C GLN A 285 -17.76 90.54 0.74
N SER A 286 -18.64 91.04 1.61
CA SER A 286 -18.79 92.48 1.88
C SER A 286 -18.17 93.02 3.19
N CYS A 287 -17.46 92.23 4.03
CA CYS A 287 -17.18 92.65 5.42
C CYS A 287 -15.70 92.82 5.87
N ASN A 288 -14.67 92.69 5.03
CA ASN A 288 -13.29 92.45 5.54
C ASN A 288 -12.28 93.63 5.56
N ASP A 289 -12.66 94.90 5.35
CA ASP A 289 -11.69 96.01 5.14
C ASP A 289 -11.30 96.86 6.38
N SER A 290 -11.21 96.34 7.63
CA SER A 290 -11.16 97.23 8.82
C SER A 290 -10.08 97.07 9.91
N VAL A 291 -8.99 96.29 9.78
CA VAL A 291 -8.17 95.93 10.98
C VAL A 291 -6.69 96.41 10.99
N ASP A 292 -6.24 97.24 10.04
CA ASP A 292 -4.82 97.62 9.85
C ASP A 292 -4.13 98.56 10.89
N THR A 293 -4.63 98.76 12.11
CA THR A 293 -4.13 99.83 13.02
C THR A 293 -3.34 99.39 14.28
N THR A 294 -2.90 98.14 14.39
CA THR A 294 -2.13 97.67 15.58
C THR A 294 -0.60 97.57 15.37
N MET A 295 -0.09 98.06 14.23
CA MET A 295 1.23 97.69 13.67
C MET A 295 2.48 98.39 14.28
N SER A 296 2.36 99.49 15.01
CA SER A 296 3.52 100.40 15.21
C SER A 296 4.43 100.12 16.44
N LEU A 297 3.94 99.46 17.50
CA LEU A 297 4.76 99.21 18.71
C LEU A 297 5.55 97.88 18.67
N ASN A 298 5.29 97.04 17.65
CA ASN A 298 5.86 95.69 17.51
C ASN A 298 7.20 95.67 16.73
N GLU A 299 7.55 96.75 16.00
CA GLU A 299 8.67 96.74 15.05
C GLU A 299 10.06 96.65 15.70
N ARG A 300 10.24 97.21 16.90
CA ARG A 300 11.56 97.32 17.54
C ARG A 300 11.98 96.09 18.37
N LEU A 301 11.01 95.33 18.90
CA LEU A 301 11.24 94.01 19.51
C LEU A 301 11.29 92.89 18.46
N GLN A 302 10.64 93.08 17.30
CA GLN A 302 10.72 92.12 16.19
C GLN A 302 12.10 92.06 15.54
N GLU A 303 12.91 93.13 15.49
CA GLU A 303 14.20 93.06 14.79
C GLU A 303 15.26 92.17 15.47
N MET A 304 15.32 92.18 16.80
CA MET A 304 16.19 91.28 17.57
C MET A 304 15.62 89.86 17.63
N ASN A 305 14.30 89.70 17.77
CA ASN A 305 13.66 88.39 17.68
C ASN A 305 13.73 87.79 16.27
N ARG A 306 13.73 88.57 15.18
CA ARG A 306 13.88 88.09 13.79
C ARG A 306 15.22 87.39 13.58
N LYS A 307 16.32 87.92 14.12
CA LYS A 307 17.65 87.30 13.97
C LYS A 307 17.78 85.99 14.76
N ILE A 308 17.17 85.91 15.95
CA ILE A 308 17.14 84.69 16.76
C ILE A 308 16.22 83.64 16.10
N VAL A 309 15.01 84.04 15.70
CA VAL A 309 14.06 83.16 14.99
C VAL A 309 14.60 82.71 13.62
N GLU A 310 15.38 83.51 12.91
CA GLU A 310 16.03 83.09 11.66
C GLU A 310 17.13 82.06 11.87
N LEU A 311 17.91 82.16 12.96
CA LEU A 311 18.92 81.17 13.31
C LEU A 311 18.26 79.88 13.83
N ASP A 312 17.25 80.00 14.69
CA ASP A 312 16.46 78.86 15.17
C ASP A 312 15.72 78.18 14.01
N ARG A 313 15.14 78.94 13.07
CA ARG A 313 14.51 78.38 11.85
C ARG A 313 15.51 77.64 10.99
N LYS A 314 16.73 78.17 10.80
CA LYS A 314 17.77 77.47 10.02
C LYS A 314 18.27 76.21 10.72
N ILE A 315 18.35 76.21 12.05
CA ILE A 315 18.68 75.02 12.84
C ILE A 315 17.56 73.98 12.73
N LEU A 316 16.29 74.39 12.87
CA LEU A 316 15.14 73.50 12.76
C LEU A 316 14.95 72.95 11.34
N GLU A 317 15.23 73.77 10.31
CA GLU A 317 15.28 73.33 8.91
C GLU A 317 16.40 72.31 8.70
N ALA A 318 17.60 72.55 9.23
CA ALA A 318 18.72 71.61 9.14
C ALA A 318 18.47 70.30 9.92
N GLU A 319 17.81 70.36 11.08
CA GLU A 319 17.40 69.18 11.86
C GLU A 319 16.30 68.40 11.14
N SER A 320 15.30 69.07 10.57
CA SER A 320 14.24 68.43 9.78
C SER A 320 14.78 67.78 8.49
N GLU A 321 15.76 68.42 7.84
CA GLU A 321 16.48 67.84 6.70
C GLU A 321 17.38 66.68 7.12
N HIS A 322 18.03 66.76 8.29
CA HIS A 322 18.80 65.64 8.85
C HIS A 322 17.89 64.43 9.13
N GLU A 323 16.74 64.63 9.76
CA GLU A 323 15.74 63.58 9.99
C GLU A 323 15.15 63.02 8.69
N ARG A 324 14.93 63.87 7.68
CA ARG A 324 14.49 63.44 6.34
C ARG A 324 15.56 62.56 5.68
N VAL A 325 16.82 62.98 5.73
CA VAL A 325 17.96 62.21 5.20
C VAL A 325 18.17 60.91 5.97
N GLN A 326 18.00 60.89 7.30
CA GLN A 326 18.06 59.65 8.08
C GLN A 326 16.92 58.68 7.73
N ARG A 327 15.69 59.18 7.57
CA ARG A 327 14.55 58.36 7.12
C ARG A 327 14.78 57.77 5.73
N ILE A 328 15.41 58.52 4.83
CA ILE A 328 15.80 58.03 3.50
C ILE A 328 16.89 56.97 3.62
N LYS A 329 17.96 57.20 4.41
CA LYS A 329 19.01 56.19 4.65
C LYS A 329 18.46 54.90 5.26
N ASP A 330 17.57 54.98 6.24
CA ASP A 330 16.94 53.80 6.84
C ASP A 330 16.02 53.06 5.86
N ARG A 331 15.36 53.80 4.98
CA ARG A 331 14.59 53.22 3.87
C ARG A 331 15.52 52.51 2.88
N ASP A 332 16.60 53.15 2.46
CA ASP A 332 17.57 52.59 1.52
C ASP A 332 18.29 51.36 2.11
N ILE A 333 18.64 51.37 3.40
CA ILE A 333 19.23 50.21 4.10
C ILE A 333 18.23 49.04 4.15
N ARG A 334 16.95 49.30 4.42
CA ARG A 334 15.91 48.26 4.38
C ARG A 334 15.66 47.73 2.97
N GLU A 335 15.62 48.60 1.98
CA GLU A 335 15.48 48.21 0.57
C GLU A 335 16.70 47.40 0.10
N LEU A 336 17.92 47.78 0.50
CA LEU A 336 19.16 47.07 0.19
C LEU A 336 19.21 45.70 0.89
N GLY A 337 18.76 45.61 2.15
CA GLY A 337 18.60 44.34 2.87
C GLY A 337 17.57 43.42 2.20
N ARG A 338 16.44 43.96 1.73
CA ARG A 338 15.43 43.21 0.97
C ARG A 338 15.99 42.71 -0.37
N LEU A 339 16.72 43.54 -1.11
CA LEU A 339 17.36 43.18 -2.37
C LEU A 339 18.49 42.15 -2.19
N GLN A 340 19.21 42.18 -1.06
CA GLN A 340 20.18 41.16 -0.70
C GLN A 340 19.52 39.82 -0.40
N GLN A 341 18.44 39.81 0.41
CA GLN A 341 17.66 38.59 0.67
C GLN A 341 17.06 38.01 -0.61
N GLN A 342 16.58 38.86 -1.53
CA GLN A 342 16.11 38.43 -2.84
C GLN A 342 17.23 37.88 -3.72
N ASN A 343 18.43 38.48 -3.70
CA ASN A 343 19.59 37.92 -4.41
C ASN A 343 19.99 36.56 -3.83
N ASP A 344 19.97 36.40 -2.51
CA ASP A 344 20.28 35.13 -1.87
C ASP A 344 19.23 34.06 -2.19
N SER A 345 17.95 34.41 -2.25
CA SER A 345 16.90 33.47 -2.67
C SER A 345 17.07 33.07 -4.14
N ILE A 346 17.35 34.03 -5.02
CA ILE A 346 17.61 33.77 -6.46
C ILE A 346 18.87 32.91 -6.63
N ARG A 347 19.94 33.13 -5.86
CA ARG A 347 21.16 32.30 -5.91
C ARG A 347 20.88 30.86 -5.48
N ARG A 348 20.12 30.65 -4.41
CA ARG A 348 19.68 29.31 -3.99
C ARG A 348 18.81 28.64 -5.04
N GLU A 349 17.91 29.40 -5.68
CA GLU A 349 17.10 28.91 -6.79
C GLU A 349 17.95 28.54 -8.00
N GLN A 350 18.97 29.34 -8.35
CA GLN A 350 19.93 29.02 -9.40
C GLN A 350 20.73 27.74 -9.10
N GLU A 351 21.21 27.56 -7.86
CA GLU A 351 21.90 26.33 -7.43
C GLU A 351 20.96 25.11 -7.50
N ASN A 352 19.70 25.27 -7.08
CA ASN A 352 18.68 24.22 -7.18
C ASN A 352 18.38 23.86 -8.64
N ILE A 353 18.24 24.85 -9.53
CA ILE A 353 18.01 24.63 -10.97
C ILE A 353 19.22 23.96 -11.62
N LEU A 354 20.45 24.34 -11.25
CA LEU A 354 21.66 23.67 -11.72
C LEU A 354 21.71 22.21 -11.26
N HIS A 355 21.36 21.95 -10.00
CA HIS A 355 21.27 20.59 -9.48
C HIS A 355 20.19 19.76 -10.20
N GLN A 356 19.00 20.33 -10.45
CA GLN A 356 17.93 19.70 -11.21
C GLN A 356 18.35 19.43 -12.66
N ARG A 357 19.03 20.39 -13.32
CA ARG A 357 19.59 20.20 -14.67
C ARG A 357 20.57 19.04 -14.71
N ASP A 358 21.46 18.92 -13.73
CA ASP A 358 22.44 17.85 -13.67
C ASP A 358 21.79 16.49 -13.36
N GLN A 359 20.74 16.46 -12.53
CA GLN A 359 19.92 15.26 -12.33
C GLN A 359 19.20 14.83 -13.62
N VAL A 360 18.59 15.77 -14.34
CA VAL A 360 17.93 15.51 -15.62
C VAL A 360 18.95 15.03 -16.66
N ARG A 361 20.14 15.63 -16.72
CA ARG A 361 21.22 15.18 -17.62
C ARG A 361 21.64 13.74 -17.32
N LYS A 362 21.88 13.39 -16.05
CA LYS A 362 22.16 12.00 -15.64
C LYS A 362 21.01 11.06 -15.96
N ARG A 363 19.76 11.52 -15.84
CA ARG A 363 18.58 10.72 -16.20
C ARG A 363 18.53 10.48 -17.71
N ILE A 364 18.80 11.50 -18.53
CA ILE A 364 18.89 11.36 -19.99
C ILE A 364 19.99 10.35 -20.35
N GLU A 365 21.18 10.46 -19.76
CA GLU A 365 22.27 9.49 -19.98
C GLU A 365 21.85 8.06 -19.62
N SER A 366 21.17 7.86 -18.47
CA SER A 366 20.64 6.55 -18.09
C SER A 366 19.61 6.03 -19.10
N LEU A 367 18.70 6.89 -19.58
CA LEU A 367 17.67 6.53 -20.56
C LEU A 367 18.29 6.21 -21.93
N VAL A 368 19.37 6.87 -22.31
CA VAL A 368 20.12 6.54 -23.53
C VAL A 368 20.75 5.15 -23.41
N THR A 369 21.39 4.83 -22.29
CA THR A 369 21.94 3.48 -22.06
C THR A 369 20.85 2.40 -21.98
N GLU A 370 19.70 2.70 -21.36
CA GLU A 370 18.54 1.81 -21.36
C GLU A 370 18.00 1.60 -22.78
N ARG A 371 17.90 2.67 -23.59
CA ARG A 371 17.48 2.58 -25.00
C ARG A 371 18.42 1.70 -25.81
N GLU A 372 19.73 1.86 -25.68
CA GLU A 372 20.72 1.01 -26.36
C GLU A 372 20.60 -0.47 -25.94
N ASN A 373 20.33 -0.73 -24.66
CA ASN A 373 20.08 -2.08 -24.16
C ASN A 373 18.78 -2.67 -24.70
N PHE A 374 17.71 -1.86 -24.80
CA PHE A 374 16.46 -2.26 -25.43
C PHE A 374 16.60 -2.47 -26.93
N GLU A 375 17.40 -1.66 -27.65
CA GLU A 375 17.70 -1.87 -29.08
C GLU A 375 18.44 -3.20 -29.30
N LYS A 376 19.40 -3.54 -28.43
CA LYS A 376 20.08 -4.84 -28.44
C LYS A 376 19.12 -5.99 -28.15
N ALA A 377 18.29 -5.87 -27.11
CA ALA A 377 17.28 -6.89 -26.77
C ALA A 377 16.24 -7.06 -27.90
N HIS A 378 15.77 -5.96 -28.49
CA HIS A 378 14.86 -5.96 -29.62
C HIS A 378 15.49 -6.63 -30.85
N SER A 379 16.79 -6.44 -31.10
CA SER A 379 17.49 -7.14 -32.18
C SER A 379 17.55 -8.67 -31.98
N ILE A 380 17.63 -9.13 -30.73
CA ILE A 380 17.61 -10.55 -30.37
C ILE A 380 16.19 -11.09 -30.54
N ILE A 381 15.19 -10.38 -30.02
CA ILE A 381 13.78 -10.74 -30.16
C ILE A 381 13.37 -10.80 -31.63
N LEU A 382 13.80 -9.85 -32.48
CA LEU A 382 13.52 -9.91 -33.92
C LEU A 382 14.11 -11.16 -34.59
N LYS A 383 15.30 -11.61 -34.16
CA LYS A 383 15.89 -12.86 -34.65
C LYS A 383 15.11 -14.08 -34.17
N GLU A 384 14.70 -14.09 -32.90
CA GLU A 384 13.87 -15.17 -32.34
C GLU A 384 12.49 -15.22 -32.99
N CYS A 385 11.85 -14.07 -33.25
CA CYS A 385 10.60 -13.97 -33.99
C CYS A 385 10.76 -14.51 -35.42
N ALA A 386 11.82 -14.15 -36.14
CA ALA A 386 12.10 -14.69 -37.48
C ALA A 386 12.34 -16.22 -37.47
N ASP A 387 12.98 -16.75 -36.42
CA ASP A 387 13.19 -18.18 -36.25
C ASP A 387 11.89 -18.92 -35.88
N ILE A 388 11.02 -18.29 -35.09
CA ILE A 388 9.68 -18.79 -34.76
C ILE A 388 8.78 -18.73 -35.99
N GLU A 389 8.83 -17.67 -36.80
CA GLU A 389 8.09 -17.57 -38.07
C GLU A 389 8.49 -18.70 -39.02
N LYS A 390 9.79 -18.98 -39.18
CA LYS A 390 10.26 -20.14 -39.97
C LYS A 390 9.81 -21.49 -39.42
N LYS A 391 9.69 -21.63 -38.09
CA LYS A 391 9.14 -22.85 -37.46
C LYS A 391 7.63 -22.92 -37.67
N GLY A 392 6.93 -21.80 -37.59
CA GLY A 392 5.50 -21.65 -37.84
C GLY A 392 5.15 -21.99 -39.29
N GLU A 393 5.91 -21.52 -40.27
CA GLU A 393 5.74 -21.90 -41.69
C GLU A 393 5.86 -23.41 -41.91
N LYS A 394 6.81 -24.07 -41.25
CA LYS A 394 6.96 -25.54 -41.31
C LYS A 394 5.79 -26.27 -40.66
N GLU A 395 5.23 -25.73 -39.58
CA GLU A 395 4.07 -26.32 -38.91
C GLU A 395 2.78 -26.10 -39.70
N VAL A 396 2.62 -24.93 -40.34
CA VAL A 396 1.52 -24.65 -41.28
C VAL A 396 1.61 -25.58 -42.49
N GLN A 397 2.80 -25.84 -43.03
CA GLN A 397 2.99 -26.84 -44.09
C GLN A 397 2.60 -28.26 -43.63
N ARG A 398 2.94 -28.65 -42.38
CA ARG A 398 2.47 -29.91 -41.78
C ARG A 398 0.96 -29.96 -41.61
N GLN A 399 0.35 -28.89 -41.09
CA GLN A 399 -1.10 -28.80 -40.94
C GLN A 399 -1.82 -28.87 -42.29
N ASN A 400 -1.30 -28.23 -43.33
CA ASN A 400 -1.86 -28.32 -44.68
C ASN A 400 -1.75 -29.74 -45.25
N ALA A 401 -0.65 -30.47 -44.97
CA ALA A 401 -0.51 -31.88 -45.35
C ALA A 401 -1.42 -32.83 -44.57
N ILE A 402 -1.70 -32.52 -43.29
CA ILE A 402 -2.68 -33.25 -42.48
C ILE A 402 -4.10 -32.94 -42.95
N GLN A 403 -4.43 -31.68 -43.24
CA GLN A 403 -5.73 -31.29 -43.77
C GLN A 403 -6.00 -31.89 -45.15
N SER A 404 -5.00 -32.00 -46.04
CA SER A 404 -5.19 -32.70 -47.32
C SER A 404 -5.46 -34.19 -47.12
N ARG A 405 -4.77 -34.85 -46.18
CA ARG A 405 -5.08 -36.22 -45.77
C ARG A 405 -6.47 -36.37 -45.19
N ILE A 406 -6.88 -35.49 -44.28
CA ILE A 406 -8.23 -35.50 -43.71
C ILE A 406 -9.28 -35.30 -44.81
N ARG A 407 -9.04 -34.41 -45.78
CA ARG A 407 -9.96 -34.22 -46.91
C ARG A 407 -10.13 -35.50 -47.72
N ILE A 408 -9.02 -36.19 -48.06
CA ILE A 408 -9.06 -37.47 -48.76
C ILE A 408 -9.84 -38.51 -47.95
N GLU A 409 -9.59 -38.62 -46.63
CA GLU A 409 -10.32 -39.55 -45.77
C GLU A 409 -11.81 -39.21 -45.64
N THR A 410 -12.17 -37.92 -45.61
CA THR A 410 -13.58 -37.50 -45.60
C THR A 410 -14.29 -37.76 -46.93
N GLU A 411 -13.56 -37.73 -48.04
CA GLU A 411 -14.09 -38.05 -49.38
C GLU A 411 -14.30 -39.57 -49.51
N ASN A 412 -13.33 -40.37 -49.04
CA ASN A 412 -13.47 -41.82 -48.90
C ASN A 412 -14.63 -42.22 -47.96
N GLN A 413 -14.83 -41.51 -46.85
CA GLN A 413 -15.96 -41.73 -45.95
C GLN A 413 -17.31 -41.44 -46.62
N LYS A 414 -17.40 -40.37 -47.43
CA LYS A 414 -18.63 -40.07 -48.19
C LYS A 414 -18.92 -41.13 -49.24
N GLU A 415 -17.90 -41.69 -49.88
CA GLU A 415 -18.06 -42.83 -50.81
C GLU A 415 -18.59 -44.06 -50.06
N LEU A 416 -18.04 -44.39 -48.89
CA LEU A 416 -18.52 -45.49 -48.03
C LEU A 416 -19.96 -45.27 -47.53
N GLU A 417 -20.31 -44.05 -47.13
CA GLU A 417 -21.67 -43.70 -46.74
C GLU A 417 -22.66 -43.81 -47.91
N GLY A 418 -22.23 -43.46 -49.12
CA GLY A 418 -22.97 -43.69 -50.36
C GLY A 418 -23.25 -45.17 -50.61
N PHE A 419 -22.23 -46.03 -50.48
CA PHE A 419 -22.41 -47.49 -50.61
C PHE A 419 -23.37 -48.06 -49.55
N ILE A 420 -23.34 -47.55 -48.31
CA ILE A 420 -24.27 -47.97 -47.25
C ILE A 420 -25.71 -47.53 -47.57
N GLN A 421 -25.90 -46.33 -48.12
CA GLN A 421 -27.23 -45.87 -48.57
C GLN A 421 -27.77 -46.69 -49.73
N GLU A 422 -26.94 -47.05 -50.71
CA GLU A 422 -27.32 -47.94 -51.81
C GLU A 422 -27.74 -49.33 -51.30
N GLN A 423 -26.99 -49.91 -50.35
CA GLN A 423 -27.39 -51.19 -49.74
C GLN A 423 -28.69 -51.10 -48.94
N ARG A 424 -28.94 -49.99 -48.23
CA ARG A 424 -30.21 -49.78 -47.52
C ARG A 424 -31.41 -49.64 -48.48
N GLN A 425 -31.22 -49.05 -49.66
CA GLN A 425 -32.26 -48.99 -50.68
C GLN A 425 -32.58 -50.38 -51.26
N ILE A 426 -31.57 -51.24 -51.41
CA ILE A 426 -31.75 -52.64 -51.82
C ILE A 426 -32.51 -53.44 -50.75
N GLU A 427 -32.15 -53.29 -49.47
CA GLU A 427 -32.88 -53.92 -48.35
C GLU A 427 -34.36 -53.46 -48.28
N ALA A 428 -34.62 -52.17 -48.51
CA ALA A 428 -35.99 -51.65 -48.53
C ALA A 428 -36.82 -52.25 -49.68
N GLY A 429 -36.24 -52.43 -50.88
CA GLY A 429 -36.91 -53.10 -52.00
C GLY A 429 -37.18 -54.59 -51.77
N LEU A 430 -36.28 -55.28 -51.05
CA LEU A 430 -36.48 -56.68 -50.65
C LEU A 430 -37.60 -56.84 -49.61
N LEU A 431 -37.76 -55.88 -48.69
CA LEU A 431 -38.88 -55.85 -47.73
C LEU A 431 -40.23 -55.59 -48.41
N GLU A 432 -40.26 -54.73 -49.43
CA GLU A 432 -41.48 -54.44 -50.20
C GLU A 432 -41.95 -55.66 -51.02
N THR A 433 -41.01 -56.41 -51.60
CA THR A 433 -41.33 -57.65 -52.32
C THR A 433 -41.79 -58.78 -51.39
N LEU A 434 -41.22 -58.89 -50.18
CA LEU A 434 -41.68 -59.85 -49.16
C LEU A 434 -43.11 -59.56 -48.69
N SER A 435 -43.45 -58.29 -48.45
CA SER A 435 -44.83 -57.88 -48.09
C SER A 435 -45.85 -58.20 -49.20
N ARG A 436 -45.41 -58.18 -50.45
CA ARG A 436 -46.25 -58.50 -51.61
C ARG A 436 -46.52 -60.00 -51.72
N PHE A 437 -45.51 -60.84 -51.48
CA PHE A 437 -45.70 -62.31 -51.42
C PHE A 437 -46.55 -62.75 -50.23
N GLU A 438 -46.45 -62.09 -49.07
CA GLU A 438 -47.32 -62.35 -47.92
C GLU A 438 -48.80 -62.09 -48.26
N LYS A 439 -49.10 -61.01 -49.00
CA LYS A 439 -50.47 -60.71 -49.47
C LYS A 439 -51.01 -61.73 -50.48
N GLU A 440 -50.15 -62.23 -51.37
CA GLU A 440 -50.53 -63.27 -52.34
C GLU A 440 -50.81 -64.62 -51.65
N THR A 441 -50.07 -64.96 -50.58
CA THR A 441 -50.37 -66.18 -49.79
C THR A 441 -51.68 -66.12 -49.01
N THR A 442 -52.10 -64.93 -48.56
CA THR A 442 -53.42 -64.77 -47.91
C THR A 442 -54.59 -64.85 -48.89
N GLN A 443 -54.42 -64.39 -50.14
CA GLN A 443 -55.47 -64.47 -51.17
C GLN A 443 -55.73 -65.91 -51.65
N CYS A 444 -54.69 -66.75 -51.77
CA CYS A 444 -54.87 -68.15 -52.15
C CYS A 444 -55.59 -69.00 -51.08
N VAL A 445 -55.60 -68.57 -49.81
CA VAL A 445 -56.33 -69.24 -48.72
C VAL A 445 -57.83 -68.91 -48.77
N ASP A 446 -58.17 -67.67 -49.10
CA ASP A 446 -59.56 -67.22 -49.20
C ASP A 446 -60.29 -67.84 -50.42
N GLU A 447 -59.61 -67.97 -51.56
CA GLU A 447 -60.17 -68.56 -52.79
C GLU A 447 -60.47 -70.07 -52.66
N SER A 448 -59.71 -70.81 -51.83
CA SER A 448 -59.96 -72.23 -51.60
C SER A 448 -61.17 -72.49 -50.69
N SER A 449 -61.58 -71.50 -49.88
CA SER A 449 -62.77 -71.58 -49.00
C SER A 449 -64.09 -71.30 -49.74
N GLN A 450 -64.06 -70.47 -50.78
CA GLN A 450 -65.23 -70.07 -51.57
C GLN A 450 -65.74 -71.21 -52.48
N VAL A 451 -64.84 -72.00 -53.06
CA VAL A 451 -65.18 -73.11 -53.99
C VAL A 451 -65.88 -74.29 -53.27
N ALA A 452 -65.69 -74.45 -51.97
CA ALA A 452 -66.36 -75.48 -51.17
C ALA A 452 -67.84 -75.17 -50.87
N ALA A 453 -68.23 -73.88 -50.88
CA ALA A 453 -69.59 -73.43 -50.58
C ALA A 453 -70.54 -73.55 -51.79
N ASP A 454 -70.04 -73.36 -53.01
CA ASP A 454 -70.86 -73.34 -54.23
C ASP A 454 -71.26 -74.75 -54.73
N HIS A 455 -70.58 -75.81 -54.29
CA HIS A 455 -70.92 -77.19 -54.65
C HIS A 455 -72.18 -77.72 -53.95
N LEU A 456 -72.55 -77.17 -52.79
CA LEU A 456 -73.70 -77.65 -52.00
C LEU A 456 -75.05 -77.10 -52.51
N ASN A 457 -75.05 -75.91 -53.13
CA ASN A 457 -76.27 -75.23 -53.56
C ASN A 457 -76.83 -75.72 -54.92
N THR A 458 -76.02 -76.40 -55.73
CA THR A 458 -76.43 -76.87 -57.08
C THR A 458 -77.12 -78.23 -57.09
N GLN A 459 -77.21 -78.90 -55.93
CA GLN A 459 -77.85 -80.22 -55.80
C GLN A 459 -79.37 -80.13 -55.55
N ASP A 460 -79.87 -79.02 -54.98
CA ASP A 460 -81.26 -78.89 -54.52
C ASP A 460 -82.24 -78.35 -55.59
N GLU A 461 -81.75 -77.75 -56.69
CA GLU A 461 -82.60 -77.11 -57.71
C GLU A 461 -83.15 -78.06 -58.80
N LEU A 462 -82.65 -79.31 -58.89
CA LEU A 462 -83.07 -80.28 -59.92
C LEU A 462 -84.42 -80.98 -59.60
N LEU A 463 -84.88 -80.93 -58.34
CA LEU A 463 -86.10 -81.64 -57.89
C LEU A 463 -87.41 -80.87 -58.12
N ALA A 464 -87.38 -79.55 -58.36
CA ALA A 464 -88.57 -78.69 -58.43
C ALA A 464 -89.25 -78.61 -59.82
N ALA A 465 -88.57 -79.03 -60.89
CA ALA A 465 -89.03 -78.83 -62.28
C ALA A 465 -90.13 -79.81 -62.76
N VAL A 466 -90.50 -80.83 -61.97
CA VAL A 466 -91.45 -81.89 -62.37
C VAL A 466 -92.93 -81.52 -62.10
N ALA A 467 -93.23 -80.49 -61.28
CA ALA A 467 -94.58 -80.23 -60.76
C ALA A 467 -95.52 -79.36 -61.64
N ALA A 468 -95.02 -78.64 -62.66
CA ALA A 468 -95.81 -77.60 -63.33
C ALA A 468 -96.71 -78.09 -64.50
N VAL A 469 -96.77 -79.40 -64.77
CA VAL A 469 -97.48 -79.97 -65.93
C VAL A 469 -99.01 -80.09 -65.72
N GLU A 470 -99.56 -79.89 -64.51
CA GLU A 470 -100.95 -80.32 -64.22
C GLU A 470 -102.11 -79.32 -64.44
N GLU A 471 -101.95 -77.99 -64.47
CA GLU A 471 -103.12 -77.10 -64.36
C GLU A 471 -103.44 -76.24 -65.60
N THR A 472 -103.15 -76.78 -66.77
CA THR A 472 -103.85 -76.44 -68.02
C THR A 472 -105.28 -76.99 -68.06
N LYS A 473 -105.79 -77.47 -66.91
CA LYS A 473 -107.16 -77.96 -66.74
C LYS A 473 -108.15 -76.85 -66.37
N LYS A 474 -108.45 -76.01 -67.36
CA LYS A 474 -109.85 -75.60 -67.64
C LYS A 474 -110.42 -74.47 -66.77
N ARG A 475 -110.17 -73.19 -67.07
CA ARG A 475 -110.47 -72.52 -68.37
C ARG A 475 -111.78 -72.96 -69.08
N ILE A 476 -112.65 -73.77 -68.47
CA ILE A 476 -113.94 -74.18 -69.05
C ILE A 476 -115.14 -73.62 -68.28
N ASP A 477 -115.04 -73.40 -66.96
CA ASP A 477 -116.23 -72.97 -66.19
C ASP A 477 -116.42 -71.44 -66.12
N GLU A 478 -115.46 -70.67 -66.66
CA GLU A 478 -115.47 -69.19 -66.77
C GLU A 478 -116.63 -68.63 -67.63
N SER A 479 -117.39 -69.48 -68.34
CA SER A 479 -118.52 -69.06 -69.18
C SER A 479 -119.87 -69.02 -68.45
N GLU A 480 -120.05 -69.73 -67.34
CA GLU A 480 -121.26 -69.67 -66.49
C GLU A 480 -121.21 -68.50 -65.47
N ALA A 481 -120.01 -67.99 -65.19
CA ALA A 481 -119.75 -66.89 -64.26
C ALA A 481 -120.33 -65.52 -64.72
N ASN A 482 -120.69 -65.35 -66.00
CA ASN A 482 -121.12 -64.05 -66.50
C ASN A 482 -122.60 -63.70 -66.22
N LEU A 483 -123.45 -64.66 -65.87
CA LEU A 483 -124.85 -64.39 -65.47
C LEU A 483 -124.97 -64.13 -63.95
N SER A 484 -124.02 -64.61 -63.14
CA SER A 484 -123.89 -64.32 -61.69
C SER A 484 -123.33 -62.90 -61.41
N LYS A 485 -122.57 -62.33 -62.35
CA LYS A 485 -121.92 -61.01 -62.23
C LYS A 485 -122.88 -59.81 -62.11
N GLN A 486 -124.14 -59.90 -62.55
CA GLN A 486 -125.09 -58.78 -62.40
C GLN A 486 -125.83 -58.75 -61.04
N GLN A 487 -125.82 -59.84 -60.27
CA GLN A 487 -126.36 -59.85 -58.90
C GLN A 487 -125.32 -59.40 -57.85
N GLY A 488 -124.03 -59.64 -58.09
CA GLY A 488 -122.93 -59.15 -57.23
C GLY A 488 -122.69 -57.63 -57.27
N ALA A 489 -123.05 -56.95 -58.35
CA ALA A 489 -122.83 -55.50 -58.49
C ALA A 489 -123.65 -54.66 -57.47
N TYR A 490 -124.80 -55.15 -57.01
CA TYR A 490 -125.62 -54.44 -56.00
C TYR A 490 -125.13 -54.68 -54.57
N GLU A 491 -124.56 -55.86 -54.27
CA GLU A 491 -123.94 -56.16 -52.98
C GLU A 491 -122.58 -55.45 -52.81
N GLN A 492 -121.84 -55.28 -53.91
CA GLN A 492 -120.57 -54.55 -53.94
C GLN A 492 -120.71 -53.08 -53.55
N VAL A 493 -121.72 -52.37 -54.07
CA VAL A 493 -121.97 -50.95 -53.70
C VAL A 493 -122.34 -50.81 -52.21
N ARG A 494 -123.00 -51.83 -51.63
CA ARG A 494 -123.34 -51.84 -50.20
C ARG A 494 -122.10 -52.10 -49.32
N ALA A 495 -121.16 -52.93 -49.78
CA ALA A 495 -119.87 -53.17 -49.14
C ALA A 495 -118.93 -51.95 -49.25
N GLU A 496 -118.89 -51.29 -50.40
CA GLU A 496 -118.09 -50.08 -50.65
C GLU A 496 -118.49 -48.92 -49.71
N ARG A 497 -119.79 -48.68 -49.49
CA ARG A 497 -120.27 -47.69 -48.51
C ARG A 497 -119.75 -47.95 -47.09
N ASN A 498 -119.78 -49.22 -46.64
CA ASN A 498 -119.27 -49.59 -45.32
C ASN A 498 -117.74 -49.47 -45.24
N GLN A 499 -117.03 -49.74 -46.34
CA GLN A 499 -115.58 -49.59 -46.44
C GLN A 499 -115.14 -48.12 -46.39
N PHE A 500 -115.90 -47.21 -47.03
CA PHE A 500 -115.63 -45.77 -46.96
C PHE A 500 -115.95 -45.18 -45.57
N SER A 501 -116.97 -45.67 -44.86
CA SER A 501 -117.19 -45.28 -43.45
C SER A 501 -116.05 -45.73 -42.54
N LYS A 502 -115.49 -46.92 -42.77
CA LYS A 502 -114.34 -47.42 -42.00
C LYS A 502 -113.07 -46.62 -42.30
N LYS A 503 -112.78 -46.36 -43.58
CA LYS A 503 -111.64 -45.52 -43.99
C LYS A 503 -111.77 -44.08 -43.49
N LEU A 504 -112.98 -43.53 -43.39
CA LEU A 504 -113.21 -42.21 -42.83
C LEU A 504 -112.92 -42.15 -41.33
N ILE A 505 -113.22 -43.22 -40.58
CA ILE A 505 -112.89 -43.30 -39.15
C ILE A 505 -111.38 -43.49 -38.97
N GLU A 506 -110.75 -44.37 -39.76
CA GLU A 506 -109.30 -44.58 -39.73
C GLU A 506 -108.53 -43.28 -40.03
N THR A 507 -108.95 -42.49 -41.04
CA THR A 507 -108.33 -41.19 -41.32
C THR A 507 -108.63 -40.14 -40.25
N GLN A 508 -109.79 -40.21 -39.60
CA GLN A 508 -110.12 -39.33 -38.47
C GLN A 508 -109.23 -39.64 -37.25
N ASP A 509 -108.96 -40.92 -36.97
CA ASP A 509 -108.07 -41.36 -35.90
C ASP A 509 -106.61 -40.99 -36.20
N GLU A 510 -106.14 -41.15 -37.45
CA GLU A 510 -104.83 -40.67 -37.89
C GLU A 510 -104.66 -39.16 -37.70
N VAL A 511 -105.70 -38.36 -37.99
CA VAL A 511 -105.68 -36.91 -37.76
C VAL A 511 -105.58 -36.59 -36.26
N VAL A 512 -106.21 -37.37 -35.39
CA VAL A 512 -106.10 -37.19 -33.94
C VAL A 512 -104.70 -37.55 -33.44
N GLU A 513 -104.10 -38.64 -33.93
CA GLU A 513 -102.72 -39.01 -33.62
C GLU A 513 -101.71 -37.96 -34.08
N LEU A 514 -101.88 -37.43 -35.29
CA LEU A 514 -101.03 -36.36 -35.81
C LEU A 514 -101.16 -35.07 -34.98
N LYS A 515 -102.36 -34.75 -34.50
CA LYS A 515 -102.56 -33.61 -33.58
C LYS A 515 -101.89 -33.84 -32.22
N GLN A 516 -101.86 -35.08 -31.71
CA GLN A 516 -101.13 -35.40 -30.48
C GLN A 516 -99.61 -35.31 -30.69
N LYS A 517 -99.09 -35.83 -31.81
CA LYS A 517 -97.67 -35.70 -32.19
C LYS A 517 -97.25 -34.24 -32.34
N PHE A 518 -98.10 -33.40 -32.94
CA PHE A 518 -97.84 -31.96 -33.07
C PHE A 518 -97.76 -31.28 -31.69
N LYS A 519 -98.65 -31.61 -30.76
CA LYS A 519 -98.59 -31.09 -29.38
C LYS A 519 -97.33 -31.54 -28.63
N MET A 520 -96.90 -32.78 -28.82
CA MET A 520 -95.63 -33.26 -28.25
C MET A 520 -94.43 -32.53 -28.85
N MET A 521 -94.44 -32.30 -30.16
CA MET A 521 -93.39 -31.56 -30.85
C MET A 521 -93.34 -30.08 -30.44
N ASP A 522 -94.49 -29.44 -30.22
CA ASP A 522 -94.57 -28.09 -29.65
C ASP A 522 -93.98 -28.03 -28.23
N HIS A 523 -94.24 -29.05 -27.41
CA HIS A 523 -93.65 -29.12 -26.07
C HIS A 523 -92.12 -29.32 -26.14
N GLN A 524 -91.63 -30.15 -27.05
CA GLN A 524 -90.19 -30.31 -27.31
C GLN A 524 -89.55 -29.03 -27.83
N LEU A 525 -90.23 -28.29 -28.71
CA LEU A 525 -89.78 -26.98 -29.19
C LEU A 525 -89.68 -25.95 -28.05
N LEU A 526 -90.62 -25.96 -27.10
CA LEU A 526 -90.53 -25.12 -25.91
C LEU A 526 -89.34 -25.51 -25.02
N GLN A 527 -89.16 -26.80 -24.75
CA GLN A 527 -88.02 -27.30 -23.96
C GLN A 527 -86.68 -26.92 -24.61
N PHE A 528 -86.54 -27.12 -25.92
CA PHE A 528 -85.31 -26.73 -26.63
C PHE A 528 -85.08 -25.22 -26.63
N LYS A 529 -86.14 -24.39 -26.69
CA LYS A 529 -86.00 -22.93 -26.55
C LYS A 529 -85.53 -22.54 -25.16
N GLU A 530 -86.05 -23.17 -24.12
CA GLU A 530 -85.62 -22.93 -22.73
C GLU A 530 -84.16 -23.37 -22.51
N GLU A 531 -83.77 -24.54 -23.03
CA GLU A 531 -82.39 -25.02 -23.00
C GLU A 531 -81.42 -24.08 -23.75
N LEU A 532 -81.84 -23.58 -24.92
CA LEU A 532 -81.07 -22.58 -25.68
C LEU A 532 -80.88 -21.29 -24.88
N GLN A 533 -81.92 -20.77 -24.24
CA GLN A 533 -81.81 -19.57 -23.41
C GLN A 533 -80.93 -19.77 -22.17
N ILE A 534 -80.92 -20.97 -21.58
CA ILE A 534 -80.03 -21.30 -20.47
C ILE A 534 -78.58 -21.37 -20.96
N LYS A 535 -78.34 -21.98 -22.12
CA LYS A 535 -77.00 -22.03 -22.72
C LYS A 535 -76.50 -20.64 -23.14
N GLU A 536 -77.32 -19.82 -23.77
CA GLU A 536 -76.97 -18.43 -24.12
C GLU A 536 -76.59 -17.61 -22.87
N ARG A 537 -77.29 -17.79 -21.75
CA ARG A 537 -76.92 -17.13 -20.49
C ARG A 537 -75.58 -17.61 -19.95
N LYS A 538 -75.31 -18.92 -20.00
CA LYS A 538 -74.01 -19.48 -19.59
C LYS A 538 -72.87 -18.99 -20.49
N ASP A 539 -73.09 -18.93 -21.80
CA ASP A 539 -72.08 -18.43 -22.74
C ASP A 539 -71.77 -16.94 -22.48
N GLN A 540 -72.78 -16.13 -22.12
CA GLN A 540 -72.57 -14.73 -21.73
C GLN A 540 -71.77 -14.60 -20.42
N GLU A 541 -72.05 -15.45 -19.43
CA GLU A 541 -71.30 -15.51 -18.17
C GLU A 541 -69.84 -15.97 -18.41
N GLU A 542 -69.62 -16.96 -19.28
CA GLU A 542 -68.28 -17.41 -19.70
C GLU A 542 -67.52 -16.31 -20.44
N VAL A 543 -68.15 -15.61 -21.38
CA VAL A 543 -67.52 -14.49 -22.09
C VAL A 543 -67.16 -13.35 -21.13
N TYR A 544 -67.99 -13.08 -20.12
CA TYR A 544 -67.68 -12.07 -19.10
C TYR A 544 -66.54 -12.49 -18.16
N THR A 545 -66.50 -13.76 -17.75
CA THR A 545 -65.39 -14.30 -16.94
C THR A 545 -64.09 -14.36 -17.74
N GLN A 546 -64.14 -14.72 -19.02
CA GLN A 546 -62.99 -14.65 -19.93
C GLN A 546 -62.46 -13.21 -20.06
N LYS A 547 -63.33 -12.20 -20.21
CA LYS A 547 -62.92 -10.78 -20.21
C LYS A 547 -62.23 -10.36 -18.92
N LYS A 548 -62.73 -10.79 -17.75
CA LYS A 548 -62.06 -10.50 -16.47
C LYS A 548 -60.70 -11.19 -16.36
N ILE A 549 -60.58 -12.43 -16.83
CA ILE A 549 -59.32 -13.18 -16.81
C ILE A 549 -58.31 -12.56 -17.77
N THR A 550 -58.72 -12.12 -18.97
CA THR A 550 -57.83 -11.44 -19.92
C THR A 550 -57.36 -10.08 -19.39
N GLU A 551 -58.22 -9.31 -18.72
CA GLU A 551 -57.81 -8.07 -18.05
C GLU A 551 -56.84 -8.30 -16.89
N ARG A 552 -57.05 -9.35 -16.08
CA ARG A 552 -56.10 -9.74 -15.01
C ARG A 552 -54.77 -10.21 -15.58
N LEU A 553 -54.79 -11.02 -16.64
CA LEU A 553 -53.58 -11.45 -17.35
C LEU A 553 -52.82 -10.25 -17.94
N ALA A 554 -53.51 -9.29 -18.53
CA ALA A 554 -52.88 -8.07 -19.06
C ALA A 554 -52.24 -7.23 -17.95
N LYS A 555 -52.87 -7.14 -16.76
CA LYS A 555 -52.27 -6.47 -15.59
C LYS A 555 -51.07 -7.23 -15.04
N ALA A 556 -51.16 -8.55 -14.93
CA ALA A 556 -50.06 -9.41 -14.49
C ALA A 556 -48.88 -9.35 -15.47
N GLN A 557 -49.13 -9.33 -16.78
CA GLN A 557 -48.11 -9.14 -17.81
C GLN A 557 -47.41 -7.79 -17.65
N LYS A 558 -48.15 -6.68 -17.49
CA LYS A 558 -47.54 -5.37 -17.21
C LYS A 558 -46.66 -5.39 -15.96
N HIS A 559 -47.12 -6.02 -14.88
CA HIS A 559 -46.34 -6.09 -13.65
C HIS A 559 -45.07 -6.96 -13.80
N VAL A 560 -45.15 -8.03 -14.59
CA VAL A 560 -43.98 -8.86 -14.93
C VAL A 560 -43.00 -8.07 -15.81
N ASP A 561 -43.49 -7.31 -16.79
CA ASP A 561 -42.65 -6.48 -17.66
C ASP A 561 -41.94 -5.38 -16.87
N GLU A 562 -42.62 -4.76 -15.90
CA GLU A 562 -42.05 -3.77 -14.98
C GLU A 562 -40.95 -4.37 -14.09
N GLU A 563 -41.20 -5.57 -13.52
CA GLU A 563 -40.20 -6.29 -12.71
C GLU A 563 -38.99 -6.76 -13.55
N VAL A 564 -39.21 -7.19 -14.80
CA VAL A 564 -38.13 -7.53 -15.73
C VAL A 564 -37.29 -6.30 -16.05
N MET A 565 -37.91 -5.15 -16.31
CA MET A 565 -37.19 -3.89 -16.53
C MET A 565 -36.37 -3.48 -15.30
N LEU A 566 -36.92 -3.59 -14.10
CA LEU A 566 -36.20 -3.34 -12.84
C LEU A 566 -35.03 -4.31 -12.63
N PHE A 567 -35.22 -5.59 -12.98
CA PHE A 567 -34.17 -6.59 -12.92
C PHE A 567 -33.05 -6.31 -13.93
N GLU A 568 -33.37 -5.93 -15.17
CA GLU A 568 -32.36 -5.54 -16.16
C GLU A 568 -31.61 -4.27 -15.75
N ALA A 569 -32.31 -3.29 -15.18
CA ALA A 569 -31.69 -2.08 -14.62
C ALA A 569 -30.76 -2.37 -13.43
N THR A 570 -31.10 -3.33 -12.57
CA THR A 570 -30.23 -3.74 -11.46
C THR A 570 -29.07 -4.62 -11.93
N LYS A 571 -29.28 -5.49 -12.92
CA LYS A 571 -28.23 -6.28 -13.57
C LYS A 571 -27.19 -5.40 -14.25
N THR A 572 -27.63 -4.39 -15.01
CA THR A 572 -26.72 -3.42 -15.65
C THR A 572 -25.93 -2.61 -14.62
N LYS A 573 -26.56 -2.18 -13.52
CA LYS A 573 -25.86 -1.56 -12.38
C LYS A 573 -24.82 -2.52 -11.76
N SER A 574 -25.18 -3.77 -11.52
CA SER A 574 -24.26 -4.79 -10.98
C SER A 574 -23.04 -5.02 -11.89
N VAL A 575 -23.25 -5.11 -13.21
CA VAL A 575 -22.16 -5.20 -14.19
C VAL A 575 -21.27 -3.94 -14.13
N SER A 576 -21.87 -2.74 -14.04
CA SER A 576 -21.10 -1.49 -13.92
C SER A 576 -20.25 -1.42 -12.64
N ILE A 577 -20.78 -1.93 -11.53
CA ILE A 577 -20.07 -2.02 -10.24
C ILE A 577 -18.95 -3.05 -10.37
N GLY A 578 -19.19 -4.21 -11.00
CA GLY A 578 -18.17 -5.22 -11.27
C GLY A 578 -17.01 -4.69 -12.12
N LEU A 579 -17.29 -3.85 -13.12
CA LEU A 579 -16.24 -3.18 -13.91
C LEU A 579 -15.44 -2.18 -13.05
N LYS A 580 -16.10 -1.41 -12.18
CA LYS A 580 -15.42 -0.52 -11.22
C LYS A 580 -14.55 -1.27 -10.22
N ILE A 581 -15.02 -2.41 -9.70
CA ILE A 581 -14.21 -3.28 -8.83
C ILE A 581 -12.96 -3.76 -9.58
N LYS A 582 -13.10 -4.24 -10.83
CA LYS A 582 -11.93 -4.64 -11.64
C LYS A 582 -10.94 -3.49 -11.86
N GLN A 583 -11.44 -2.28 -12.10
CA GLN A 583 -10.59 -1.09 -12.22
C GLN A 583 -9.87 -0.78 -10.90
N LEU A 584 -10.58 -0.82 -9.77
CA LEU A 584 -9.99 -0.59 -8.45
C LEU A 584 -8.94 -1.65 -8.10
N VAL A 585 -9.18 -2.93 -8.40
CA VAL A 585 -8.20 -4.01 -8.21
C VAL A 585 -6.94 -3.76 -9.05
N LYS A 586 -7.09 -3.26 -10.28
CA LYS A 586 -5.93 -2.89 -11.12
C LYS A 586 -5.16 -1.72 -10.53
N ILE A 587 -5.84 -0.72 -9.97
CA ILE A 587 -5.20 0.41 -9.29
C ILE A 587 -4.44 -0.08 -8.06
N VAL A 588 -5.04 -0.95 -7.23
CA VAL A 588 -4.39 -1.53 -6.05
C VAL A 588 -3.14 -2.31 -6.46
N SER A 589 -3.23 -3.16 -7.48
CA SER A 589 -2.09 -3.91 -8.02
C SER A 589 -0.94 -2.99 -8.49
N ASN A 590 -1.27 -1.89 -9.18
CA ASN A 590 -0.27 -0.90 -9.59
C ASN A 590 0.34 -0.19 -8.37
N CYS A 591 -0.47 0.19 -7.37
CA CYS A 591 0.02 0.78 -6.13
C CYS A 591 0.94 -0.17 -5.37
N ASP A 592 0.62 -1.46 -5.29
CA ASP A 592 1.46 -2.47 -4.63
C ASP A 592 2.80 -2.63 -5.35
N GLN A 593 2.80 -2.61 -6.70
CA GLN A 593 4.03 -2.61 -7.50
C GLN A 593 4.89 -1.36 -7.25
N GLU A 594 4.26 -0.17 -7.23
CA GLU A 594 4.95 1.08 -6.91
C GLU A 594 5.51 1.08 -5.48
N LEU A 595 4.77 0.53 -4.52
CA LEU A 595 5.17 0.44 -3.12
C LEU A 595 6.37 -0.50 -2.96
N SER A 596 6.34 -1.66 -3.61
CA SER A 596 7.48 -2.59 -3.68
C SER A 596 8.71 -1.95 -4.33
N ALA A 597 8.53 -1.23 -5.44
CA ALA A 597 9.63 -0.49 -6.09
C ALA A 597 10.22 0.59 -5.17
N ARG A 598 9.38 1.33 -4.42
CA ARG A 598 9.84 2.31 -3.44
C ARG A 598 10.55 1.66 -2.25
N GLN A 599 10.09 0.52 -1.76
CA GLN A 599 10.77 -0.24 -0.70
C GLN A 599 12.18 -0.68 -1.16
N GLN A 600 12.31 -1.18 -2.39
CA GLN A 600 13.63 -1.53 -2.95
C GLN A 600 14.55 -0.30 -3.08
N GLN A 601 14.01 0.85 -3.48
CA GLN A 601 14.79 2.10 -3.51
C GLN A 601 15.22 2.54 -2.11
N LEU A 602 14.34 2.44 -1.11
CA LEU A 602 14.66 2.75 0.28
C LEU A 602 15.78 1.84 0.80
N LEU A 603 15.74 0.54 0.51
CA LEU A 603 16.81 -0.40 0.87
C LEU A 603 18.13 -0.02 0.21
N LYS A 604 18.13 0.34 -1.07
CA LYS A 604 19.33 0.82 -1.78
C LYS A 604 19.89 2.10 -1.14
N VAL A 605 19.04 3.06 -0.81
CA VAL A 605 19.45 4.32 -0.15
C VAL A 605 20.01 4.04 1.25
N THR A 606 19.38 3.13 1.99
CA THR A 606 19.84 2.72 3.33
C THR A 606 21.21 2.06 3.25
N HIS A 607 21.39 1.13 2.30
CA HIS A 607 22.68 0.49 2.05
C HIS A 607 23.77 1.51 1.66
N ASN A 608 23.45 2.45 0.76
CA ASN A 608 24.38 3.52 0.37
C ASN A 608 24.72 4.43 1.56
N ARG A 609 23.74 4.78 2.39
CA ARG A 609 23.95 5.55 3.62
C ARG A 609 24.88 4.81 4.57
N ASP A 610 24.69 3.52 4.77
CA ASP A 610 25.49 2.73 5.71
C ASP A 610 26.92 2.52 5.20
N MET A 611 27.09 2.32 3.88
CA MET A 611 28.40 2.29 3.24
C MET A 611 29.12 3.63 3.36
N LEU A 612 28.44 4.75 3.06
CA LEU A 612 28.99 6.10 3.21
C LEU A 612 29.29 6.42 4.68
N GLY A 613 28.44 5.99 5.60
CA GLY A 613 28.66 6.12 7.04
C GLY A 613 29.94 5.39 7.47
N THR A 614 30.14 4.17 7.00
CA THR A 614 31.37 3.40 7.25
C THR A 614 32.61 4.07 6.66
N GLN A 615 32.51 4.62 5.44
CA GLN A 615 33.61 5.37 4.81
C GLN A 615 33.92 6.66 5.55
N LEU A 616 32.91 7.39 6.03
CA LEU A 616 33.08 8.61 6.82
C LEU A 616 33.76 8.33 8.16
N VAL A 617 33.38 7.24 8.85
CA VAL A 617 34.05 6.82 10.09
C VAL A 617 35.53 6.55 9.81
N ARG A 618 35.84 5.74 8.78
CA ARG A 618 37.24 5.46 8.39
C ARG A 618 38.03 6.74 8.06
N ARG A 619 37.42 7.67 7.32
CA ARG A 619 38.05 8.95 6.96
C ARG A 619 38.27 9.84 8.18
N ASN A 620 37.35 9.85 9.13
CA ASN A 620 37.52 10.56 10.39
C ASN A 620 38.65 9.95 11.23
N ASP A 621 38.75 8.63 11.28
CA ASP A 621 39.85 7.93 11.96
C ASP A 621 41.20 8.23 11.29
N GLU A 622 41.27 8.23 9.95
CA GLU A 622 42.45 8.66 9.19
C GLU A 622 42.85 10.11 9.50
N ILE A 623 41.89 11.04 9.56
CA ILE A 623 42.14 12.43 9.91
C ILE A 623 42.67 12.55 11.35
N ALA A 624 42.09 11.80 12.31
CA ALA A 624 42.56 11.79 13.68
C ALA A 624 44.02 11.28 13.77
N LEU A 625 44.34 10.19 13.07
CA LEU A 625 45.71 9.66 12.97
C LEU A 625 46.67 10.68 12.34
N LEU A 626 46.24 11.39 11.29
CA LEU A 626 47.06 12.42 10.64
C LEU A 626 47.30 13.62 11.53
N ASN A 627 46.29 14.08 12.27
CA ASN A 627 46.44 15.17 13.24
C ASN A 627 47.40 14.79 14.36
N GLU A 628 47.32 13.56 14.86
CA GLU A 628 48.23 13.05 15.87
C GLU A 628 49.67 12.97 15.33
N LYS A 629 49.84 12.49 14.10
CA LYS A 629 51.14 12.48 13.42
C LYS A 629 51.70 13.90 13.22
N LEU A 630 50.85 14.86 12.84
CA LEU A 630 51.24 16.26 12.67
C LEU A 630 51.64 16.89 14.00
N ARG A 631 50.93 16.57 15.09
CA ARG A 631 51.28 16.99 16.45
C ARG A 631 52.66 16.47 16.84
N LEU A 632 52.92 15.17 16.68
CA LEU A 632 54.22 14.58 16.98
C LEU A 632 55.36 15.19 16.14
N HIS A 633 55.12 15.43 14.84
CA HIS A 633 56.11 16.11 14.00
C HIS A 633 56.34 17.57 14.41
N HIS A 634 55.30 18.27 14.85
CA HIS A 634 55.43 19.64 15.34
C HIS A 634 56.24 19.68 16.64
N GLU A 635 55.96 18.78 17.60
CA GLU A 635 56.73 18.66 18.83
C GLU A 635 58.22 18.37 18.55
N ALA A 636 58.51 17.39 17.68
CA ALA A 636 59.87 17.06 17.27
C ALA A 636 60.58 18.25 16.58
N LEU A 637 59.86 19.04 15.79
CA LEU A 637 60.41 20.22 15.13
C LEU A 637 60.71 21.34 16.13
N VAL A 638 59.82 21.58 17.10
CA VAL A 638 60.05 22.57 18.17
C VAL A 638 61.26 22.18 19.02
N GLU A 639 61.38 20.91 19.40
CA GLU A 639 62.56 20.39 20.11
C GLU A 639 63.84 20.54 19.28
N GLY A 640 63.78 20.19 17.99
CA GLY A 640 64.89 20.34 17.06
C GLY A 640 65.32 21.79 16.86
N GLU A 641 64.37 22.72 16.76
CA GLU A 641 64.63 24.16 16.70
C GLU A 641 65.27 24.68 17.98
N ALA A 642 64.78 24.25 19.15
CA ALA A 642 65.35 24.64 20.43
C ALA A 642 66.81 24.18 20.55
N ALA A 643 67.07 22.91 20.23
CA ALA A 643 68.43 22.35 20.20
C ALA A 643 69.33 23.07 19.18
N TYR A 644 68.81 23.40 17.99
CA TYR A 644 69.55 24.17 16.99
C TYR A 644 69.91 25.57 17.50
N ARG A 645 68.96 26.28 18.14
CA ARG A 645 69.19 27.61 18.72
C ARG A 645 70.26 27.56 19.81
N GLU A 646 70.25 26.53 20.65
CA GLU A 646 71.28 26.29 21.66
C GLU A 646 72.67 26.15 21.01
N ARG A 647 72.79 25.32 19.95
CA ARG A 647 74.07 25.15 19.23
C ARG A 647 74.54 26.41 18.52
N VAL A 648 73.63 27.23 18.00
CA VAL A 648 73.98 28.55 17.46
C VAL A 648 74.49 29.47 18.59
N GLY A 649 73.91 29.39 19.79
CA GLY A 649 74.41 30.05 20.99
C GLY A 649 75.85 29.63 21.34
N ASP A 650 76.11 28.33 21.40
CA ASP A 650 77.45 27.77 21.64
C ASP A 650 78.47 28.27 20.60
N LEU A 651 78.09 28.25 19.31
CA LEU A 651 78.95 28.74 18.23
C LEU A 651 79.26 30.24 18.38
N ARG A 652 78.32 31.05 18.85
CA ARG A 652 78.58 32.47 19.14
C ARG A 652 79.56 32.62 20.30
N LEU A 653 79.39 31.88 21.39
CA LEU A 653 80.31 31.89 22.53
C LEU A 653 81.72 31.46 22.11
N LEU A 654 81.84 30.39 21.32
CA LEU A 654 83.12 29.94 20.77
C LEU A 654 83.76 31.00 19.86
N ARG A 655 82.98 31.67 19.00
CA ARG A 655 83.49 32.79 18.18
C ARG A 655 83.99 33.95 19.03
N PHE A 656 83.27 34.32 20.09
CA PHE A 656 83.76 35.32 21.04
C PHE A 656 85.05 34.87 21.70
N LYS A 657 85.16 33.60 22.10
CA LYS A 657 86.37 33.09 22.73
C LYS A 657 87.56 33.09 21.77
N ILE A 658 87.36 32.71 20.51
CA ILE A 658 88.37 32.80 19.45
C ILE A 658 88.80 34.26 19.25
N SER A 659 87.86 35.20 19.20
CA SER A 659 88.17 36.63 19.08
C SER A 659 88.94 37.16 20.29
N GLU A 660 88.57 36.76 21.50
CA GLU A 660 89.26 37.12 22.73
C GLU A 660 90.70 36.59 22.73
N ILE A 661 90.89 35.30 22.43
CA ILE A 661 92.22 34.68 22.32
C ILE A 661 93.03 35.38 21.22
N GLY A 662 92.42 35.69 20.07
CA GLY A 662 93.07 36.45 19.01
C GLY A 662 93.53 37.84 19.47
N ARG A 663 92.69 38.55 20.23
CA ARG A 663 93.06 39.85 20.82
C ARG A 663 94.19 39.70 21.85
N GLN A 664 94.14 38.68 22.71
CA GLN A 664 95.18 38.38 23.68
C GLN A 664 96.51 38.07 22.99
N ALA A 665 96.49 37.28 21.91
CA ALA A 665 97.66 36.97 21.09
C ALA A 665 98.23 38.24 20.42
N ASN A 666 97.37 39.10 19.87
CA ASN A 666 97.80 40.37 19.28
C ASN A 666 98.43 41.31 20.32
N LEU A 667 97.86 41.40 21.52
CA LEU A 667 98.42 42.19 22.62
C LEU A 667 99.77 41.63 23.08
N ALA A 668 99.90 40.30 23.19
CA ALA A 668 101.17 39.65 23.51
C ALA A 668 102.22 39.91 22.43
N ASN A 669 101.85 39.88 21.15
CA ASN A 669 102.73 40.23 20.03
C ASN A 669 103.15 41.71 20.07
N SER A 670 102.26 42.64 20.42
CA SER A 670 102.61 44.05 20.62
C SER A 670 103.63 44.19 21.76
N ARG A 671 103.36 43.60 22.93
CA ARG A 671 104.30 43.59 24.06
C ARG A 671 105.66 42.99 23.71
N LEU A 672 105.70 41.96 22.86
CA LEU A 672 106.94 41.38 22.37
C LEU A 672 107.72 42.36 21.49
N ARG A 673 107.04 43.16 20.65
CA ARG A 673 107.67 44.24 19.87
C ARG A 673 108.21 45.33 20.79
N ASP A 674 107.40 45.82 21.73
CA ASP A 674 107.81 46.83 22.71
C ASP A 674 109.01 46.37 23.55
N LEU A 675 109.05 45.08 23.91
CA LEU A 675 110.18 44.47 24.61
C LEU A 675 111.45 44.42 23.73
N LYS A 676 111.33 44.16 22.42
CA LYS A 676 112.47 44.20 21.50
C LYS A 676 113.03 45.61 21.37
N GLU A 677 112.17 46.61 21.19
CA GLU A 677 112.55 48.02 21.16
C GLU A 677 113.19 48.46 22.48
N SER A 678 112.58 48.11 23.61
CA SER A 678 113.14 48.37 24.95
C SER A 678 114.50 47.70 25.15
N LYS A 679 114.71 46.47 24.63
CA LYS A 679 116.01 45.80 24.67
C LYS A 679 117.05 46.51 23.80
N GLU A 680 116.67 47.05 22.64
CA GLU A 680 117.57 47.86 21.80
C GLU A 680 117.91 49.19 22.46
N ASN A 681 116.91 49.90 23.00
CA ASN A 681 117.12 51.12 23.77
C ASN A 681 118.02 50.85 24.98
N LEU A 682 117.81 49.75 25.72
CA LEU A 682 118.70 49.36 26.83
C LEU A 682 120.13 49.08 26.36
N ARG A 683 120.32 48.43 25.20
CA ARG A 683 121.67 48.22 24.63
C ARG A 683 122.31 49.54 24.23
N ASN A 684 121.56 50.47 23.64
CA ASN A 684 122.06 51.79 23.27
C ASN A 684 122.41 52.60 24.52
N LEU A 685 121.52 52.66 25.52
CA LEU A 685 121.78 53.31 26.81
C LEU A 685 122.96 52.68 27.54
N ARG A 686 123.14 51.35 27.47
CA ARG A 686 124.34 50.68 28.01
C ARG A 686 125.59 51.10 27.24
N ARG A 687 125.55 51.20 25.91
CA ARG A 687 126.70 51.70 25.13
C ARG A 687 127.00 53.17 25.45
N GLU A 688 125.98 54.02 25.54
CA GLU A 688 126.10 55.42 25.95
C GLU A 688 126.66 55.52 27.37
N LEU A 689 126.18 54.71 28.31
CA LEU A 689 126.71 54.65 29.67
C LEU A 689 128.16 54.18 29.68
N GLU A 690 128.53 53.16 28.91
CA GLU A 690 129.93 52.73 28.82
C GLU A 690 130.79 53.81 28.15
N MET A 691 130.28 54.55 27.16
CA MET A 691 130.96 55.72 26.58
C MET A 691 131.11 56.86 27.58
N GLU A 692 130.08 57.15 28.39
CA GLU A 692 130.15 58.16 29.45
C GLU A 692 131.06 57.70 30.59
N LYS A 693 131.09 56.41 30.92
CA LYS A 693 132.05 55.84 31.88
C LYS A 693 133.47 55.92 31.34
N THR A 694 133.74 55.61 30.08
CA THR A 694 135.08 55.76 29.51
C THR A 694 135.47 57.23 29.40
N LYS A 695 134.55 58.14 29.09
CA LYS A 695 134.78 59.60 29.19
C LYS A 695 135.05 60.03 30.63
N ALA A 696 134.30 59.52 31.60
CA ALA A 696 134.50 59.82 33.01
C ALA A 696 135.81 59.25 33.53
N ILE A 697 136.22 58.06 33.06
CA ILE A 697 137.53 57.46 33.32
C ILE A 697 138.62 58.28 32.65
N ALA A 698 138.45 58.72 31.41
CA ALA A 698 139.42 59.59 30.74
C ALA A 698 139.54 60.96 31.43
N LEU A 699 138.42 61.56 31.87
CA LEU A 699 138.41 62.80 32.65
C LEU A 699 138.96 62.58 34.06
N SER A 700 138.71 61.42 34.68
CA SER A 700 139.30 61.08 35.98
C SER A 700 140.79 60.81 35.84
N GLU A 701 141.23 60.14 34.77
CA GLU A 701 142.64 60.00 34.38
C GLU A 701 143.24 61.38 34.08
N GLU A 702 142.54 62.31 33.42
CA GLU A 702 143.00 63.70 33.25
C GLU A 702 143.06 64.50 34.58
N ILE A 703 142.25 64.12 35.58
CA ILE A 703 142.27 64.70 36.95
C ILE A 703 143.31 63.99 37.84
N GLU A 704 143.61 62.72 37.57
CA GLU A 704 144.62 61.88 38.23
C GLU A 704 146.01 62.05 37.59
N ASP A 705 146.09 62.57 36.37
CA ASP A 705 147.32 62.95 35.67
C ASP A 705 148.02 64.06 36.47
N PRO A 706 149.22 63.84 37.02
CA PRO A 706 149.88 64.77 37.93
C PRO A 706 150.26 66.13 37.32
N GLN A 707 149.99 66.39 36.04
CA GLN A 707 150.43 67.58 35.30
C GLN A 707 149.33 68.61 34.94
N LYS A 708 148.06 68.46 35.34
CA LYS A 708 147.03 69.52 35.16
C LYS A 708 146.67 70.22 36.49
N GLN A 709 147.10 71.48 36.61
CA GLN A 709 146.93 72.35 37.79
C GLN A 709 145.51 72.95 37.92
N SER A 710 144.56 72.21 38.49
CA SER A 710 143.43 72.81 39.23
C SER A 710 142.69 71.79 40.12
N ARG A 711 143.31 71.40 41.23
CA ARG A 711 142.60 70.72 42.33
C ARG A 711 141.71 71.74 43.06
N ARG A 712 140.47 71.91 42.58
CA ARG A 712 139.45 72.75 43.21
C ARG A 712 138.77 71.94 44.32
N LYS A 713 138.97 72.39 45.58
CA LYS A 713 138.27 71.88 46.77
C LYS A 713 136.76 72.08 46.58
N ILE A 714 135.97 71.03 46.75
CA ILE A 714 134.51 71.13 46.82
C ILE A 714 134.11 71.03 48.29
N GLU A 715 133.41 72.04 48.77
CA GLU A 715 132.84 72.15 50.11
C GLU A 715 131.42 71.56 50.12
N GLY A 716 131.13 70.74 51.13
CA GLY A 716 129.80 70.22 51.44
C GLY A 716 129.89 69.19 52.56
N LYS A 717 129.12 69.38 53.65
CA LYS A 717 129.08 68.44 54.77
C LYS A 717 128.18 67.25 54.43
N ASP A 718 128.66 66.04 54.69
CA ASP A 718 127.84 64.83 54.65
C ASP A 718 126.71 64.94 55.70
N PRO A 719 125.45 64.68 55.34
CA PRO A 719 124.36 64.64 56.30
C PRO A 719 124.60 63.52 57.33
N SER A 720 124.35 63.82 58.61
CA SER A 720 124.50 62.85 59.71
C SER A 720 123.58 61.65 59.47
N ILE A 721 124.01 60.46 59.91
CA ILE A 721 123.18 59.23 59.86
C ILE A 721 121.81 59.48 60.51
N GLU A 722 121.74 60.35 61.51
CA GLU A 722 120.51 60.73 62.19
C GLU A 722 119.54 61.49 61.27
N ASP A 723 120.03 62.45 60.47
CA ASP A 723 119.21 63.20 59.50
C ASP A 723 118.68 62.27 58.39
N LEU A 724 119.51 61.32 57.95
CA LEU A 724 119.11 60.29 56.99
C LEU A 724 118.08 59.32 57.58
N GLN A 725 118.23 58.94 58.84
CA GLN A 725 117.26 58.09 59.54
C GLN A 725 115.94 58.81 59.78
N GLU A 726 115.97 60.11 60.12
CA GLU A 726 114.76 60.91 60.26
C GLU A 726 114.05 61.08 58.91
N ARG A 727 114.79 61.39 57.84
CA ARG A 727 114.27 61.42 56.47
C ARG A 727 113.69 60.06 56.07
N GLN A 728 114.35 58.95 56.42
CA GLN A 728 113.87 57.60 56.15
C GLN A 728 112.59 57.29 56.93
N ARG A 729 112.48 57.71 58.20
CA ARG A 729 111.25 57.56 59.00
C ARG A 729 110.10 58.37 58.42
N VAL A 730 110.34 59.62 58.01
CA VAL A 730 109.33 60.48 57.36
C VAL A 730 108.88 59.88 56.04
N LEU A 731 109.82 59.39 55.21
CA LEU A 731 109.51 58.75 53.93
C LEU A 731 108.76 57.42 54.14
N ARG A 732 109.13 56.62 55.14
CA ARG A 732 108.39 55.38 55.48
C ARG A 732 106.98 55.68 55.97
N LYS A 733 106.78 56.68 56.83
CA LYS A 733 105.43 57.11 57.25
C LYS A 733 104.61 57.60 56.06
N ARG A 734 105.21 58.37 55.16
CA ARG A 734 104.54 58.84 53.94
C ARG A 734 104.21 57.71 52.97
N LEU A 735 105.08 56.70 52.87
CA LEU A 735 104.85 55.50 52.06
C LEU A 735 103.69 54.68 52.62
N ILE A 736 103.67 54.46 53.94
CA ILE A 736 102.58 53.74 54.63
C ILE A 736 101.26 54.46 54.41
N SER A 737 101.23 55.78 54.64
CA SER A 737 100.02 56.58 54.45
C SER A 737 99.53 56.57 52.99
N LYS A 738 100.44 56.57 52.00
CA LYS A 738 100.06 56.41 50.59
C LYS A 738 99.64 54.99 50.22
N SER A 739 100.20 53.96 50.84
CA SER A 739 99.70 52.59 50.65
C SER A 739 98.32 52.38 51.26
N GLU A 740 98.03 53.01 52.40
CA GLU A 740 96.69 53.03 53.01
C GLU A 740 95.68 53.74 52.11
N GLU A 741 96.00 54.94 51.60
CA GLU A 741 95.14 55.63 50.62
C GLU A 741 94.89 54.80 49.34
N CYS A 742 95.89 54.04 48.87
CA CYS A 742 95.71 53.15 47.72
C CYS A 742 94.79 51.98 48.06
N LEU A 743 94.95 51.36 49.24
CA LEU A 743 94.08 50.28 49.70
C LEU A 743 92.63 50.75 49.88
N GLU A 744 92.41 51.94 50.45
CA GLU A 744 91.07 52.54 50.55
C GLU A 744 90.45 52.75 49.16
N LYS A 745 91.24 53.24 48.19
CA LYS A 745 90.76 53.41 46.81
C LYS A 745 90.48 52.08 46.12
N GLU A 746 91.28 51.05 46.37
CA GLU A 746 91.04 49.69 45.86
C GLU A 746 89.76 49.07 46.45
N LEU A 747 89.54 49.24 47.76
CA LEU A 747 88.29 48.84 48.42
C LEU A 747 87.07 49.55 47.82
N ILE A 748 87.13 50.88 47.64
CA ILE A 748 86.06 51.64 46.98
C ILE A 748 85.87 51.15 45.54
N LEU A 749 86.95 50.87 44.81
CA LEU A 749 86.87 50.38 43.43
C LEU A 749 86.18 49.01 43.38
N ASP A 750 86.49 48.12 44.30
CA ASP A 750 85.88 46.79 44.36
C ASP A 750 84.42 46.84 44.80
N GLU A 751 84.06 47.71 45.74
CA GLU A 751 82.65 48.01 46.06
C GLU A 751 81.90 48.57 44.84
N LYS A 752 82.50 49.50 44.09
CA LYS A 752 81.88 50.05 42.88
C LYS A 752 81.77 49.01 41.77
N LYS A 753 82.76 48.14 41.57
CA LYS A 753 82.67 47.00 40.64
C LYS A 753 81.55 46.05 41.04
N ARG A 754 81.44 45.74 42.34
CA ARG A 754 80.38 44.87 42.87
C ARG A 754 79.00 45.48 42.64
N LEU A 755 78.84 46.78 42.89
CA LEU A 755 77.61 47.51 42.59
C LEU A 755 77.31 47.52 41.08
N VAL A 756 78.31 47.67 40.22
CA VAL A 756 78.12 47.57 38.76
C VAL A 756 77.68 46.18 38.36
N THR A 757 78.26 45.11 38.93
CA THR A 757 77.81 43.74 38.65
C THR A 757 76.40 43.47 39.17
N GLU A 758 76.05 44.00 40.34
CA GLU A 758 74.69 43.91 40.89
C GLU A 758 73.68 44.67 40.02
N LEU A 759 74.02 45.89 39.56
CA LEU A 759 73.19 46.67 38.64
C LEU A 759 73.09 45.99 37.26
N GLN A 760 74.17 45.39 36.77
CA GLN A 760 74.15 44.60 35.52
C GLN A 760 73.27 43.37 35.65
N ASN A 761 73.29 42.67 36.79
CA ASN A 761 72.39 41.55 37.05
C ASN A 761 70.94 42.02 37.16
N VAL A 762 70.67 43.17 37.78
CA VAL A 762 69.33 43.77 37.83
C VAL A 762 68.85 44.18 36.43
N ILE A 763 69.72 44.79 35.60
CA ILE A 763 69.39 45.15 34.22
C ILE A 763 69.19 43.91 33.34
N ALA A 764 69.99 42.85 33.51
CA ALA A 764 69.80 41.58 32.80
C ALA A 764 68.48 40.90 33.18
N ASN A 765 68.01 41.10 34.41
CA ASN A 765 66.71 40.62 34.89
C ASN A 765 65.55 41.58 34.55
N GLN A 766 65.83 42.77 34.03
CA GLN A 766 64.80 43.67 33.51
C GLN A 766 64.55 43.37 32.03
N LEU A 767 63.30 43.04 31.72
CA LEU A 767 62.84 42.82 30.36
C LEU A 767 63.02 44.11 29.54
N GLY A 768 63.72 44.04 28.40
CA GLY A 768 64.03 45.20 27.58
C GLY A 768 62.79 45.98 27.12
N PRO A 769 62.93 47.27 26.77
CA PRO A 769 61.80 48.13 26.38
C PRO A 769 61.04 47.65 25.14
N GLU A 770 61.63 46.78 24.32
CA GLU A 770 60.92 46.09 23.24
C GLU A 770 60.03 44.97 23.79
N VAL A 771 60.51 44.16 24.73
CA VAL A 771 59.72 43.11 25.35
C VAL A 771 58.57 43.70 26.16
N VAL A 772 58.79 44.81 26.86
CA VAL A 772 57.71 45.56 27.54
C VAL A 772 56.68 46.10 26.54
N ARG A 773 57.10 46.60 25.38
CA ARG A 773 56.17 47.02 24.30
C ARG A 773 55.37 45.86 23.73
N HIS A 774 56.00 44.71 23.49
CA HIS A 774 55.30 43.50 23.04
C HIS A 774 54.34 42.98 24.10
N LEU A 775 54.75 42.99 25.37
CA LEU A 775 53.92 42.55 26.49
C LEU A 775 52.73 43.50 26.70
N ASN A 776 52.91 44.81 26.52
CA ASN A 776 51.83 45.79 26.52
C ASN A 776 50.89 45.61 25.32
N SER A 777 51.41 45.30 24.12
CA SER A 777 50.59 44.99 22.95
C SER A 777 49.76 43.73 23.17
N CYS A 778 50.39 42.65 23.65
CA CYS A 778 49.72 41.40 24.01
C CYS A 778 48.70 41.61 25.13
N HIS A 779 49.02 42.44 26.14
CA HIS A 779 48.08 42.79 27.21
C HIS A 779 46.87 43.56 26.66
N HIS A 780 47.09 44.49 25.73
CA HIS A 780 46.02 45.24 25.10
C HIS A 780 45.15 44.38 24.18
N GLU A 781 45.74 43.43 23.45
CA GLU A 781 45.00 42.41 22.69
C GLU A 781 44.22 41.45 23.60
N LEU A 782 44.81 41.00 24.70
CA LEU A 782 44.13 40.21 25.73
C LEU A 782 42.97 40.97 26.33
N GLN A 783 43.14 42.27 26.62
CA GLN A 783 42.09 43.11 27.15
C GLN A 783 40.94 43.28 26.14
N LYS A 784 41.24 43.52 24.86
CA LYS A 784 40.24 43.57 23.77
C LYS A 784 39.51 42.23 23.60
N ARG A 785 40.23 41.11 23.69
CA ARG A 785 39.63 39.76 23.66
C ARG A 785 38.79 39.50 24.90
N ALA A 786 39.21 39.96 26.08
CA ALA A 786 38.45 39.83 27.33
C ALA A 786 37.18 40.68 27.31
N THR A 787 37.21 41.90 26.75
CA THR A 787 36.00 42.71 26.55
C THR A 787 35.07 42.07 25.52
N SER A 788 35.60 41.51 24.43
CA SER A 788 34.82 40.77 23.44
C SER A 788 34.18 39.50 24.06
N MET A 789 34.94 38.74 24.84
CA MET A 789 34.41 37.59 25.58
C MET A 789 33.36 38.00 26.62
N LYS A 790 33.53 39.13 27.32
CA LYS A 790 32.49 39.64 28.23
C LYS A 790 31.22 40.04 27.48
N ALA A 791 31.34 40.67 26.33
CA ALA A 791 30.19 41.00 25.47
C ALA A 791 29.48 39.72 24.99
N LYS A 792 30.25 38.72 24.51
CA LYS A 792 29.70 37.41 24.12
C LYS A 792 29.10 36.65 25.29
N ALA A 793 29.69 36.71 26.47
CA ALA A 793 29.14 36.12 27.69
C ALA A 793 27.85 36.84 28.13
N SER A 794 27.75 38.16 27.97
CA SER A 794 26.49 38.88 28.20
C SER A 794 25.41 38.57 27.16
N GLU A 795 25.77 38.45 25.88
CA GLU A 795 24.85 37.99 24.83
C GLU A 795 24.36 36.56 25.12
N LEU A 796 25.27 35.67 25.52
CA LEU A 796 24.93 34.31 25.93
C LEU A 796 24.04 34.31 27.18
N ASN A 797 24.32 35.16 28.17
CA ASN A 797 23.50 35.26 29.36
C ASN A 797 22.10 35.80 29.05
N MET A 798 21.97 36.79 28.16
CA MET A 798 20.68 37.32 27.70
C MET A 798 19.85 36.30 26.92
N THR A 799 20.48 35.53 26.04
CA THR A 799 19.80 34.42 25.35
C THR A 799 19.42 33.32 26.33
N THR A 800 20.26 33.03 27.32
CA THR A 800 19.96 32.06 28.37
C THR A 800 18.79 32.52 29.24
N THR A 801 18.75 33.78 29.67
CA THR A 801 17.62 34.34 30.43
C THR A 801 16.34 34.32 29.60
N HIS A 802 16.41 34.70 28.32
CA HIS A 802 15.26 34.63 27.43
C HIS A 802 14.73 33.19 27.26
N ILE A 803 15.62 32.20 27.13
CA ILE A 803 15.24 30.78 27.10
C ILE A 803 14.58 30.38 28.44
N THR A 804 15.08 30.86 29.58
CA THR A 804 14.44 30.56 30.87
C THR A 804 13.07 31.22 31.04
N GLU A 805 12.89 32.44 30.54
CA GLU A 805 11.59 33.13 30.51
C GLU A 805 10.59 32.39 29.63
N LEU A 806 11.00 31.99 28.42
CA LEU A 806 10.16 31.17 27.53
C LEU A 806 9.80 29.81 28.14
N LYS A 807 10.73 29.17 28.86
CA LYS A 807 10.45 27.93 29.61
C LYS A 807 9.43 28.18 30.72
N TYR A 808 9.58 29.27 31.46
CA TYR A 808 8.63 29.65 32.51
C TYR A 808 7.24 29.98 31.94
N GLU A 809 7.15 30.71 30.82
CA GLU A 809 5.88 30.98 30.12
C GLU A 809 5.24 29.69 29.59
N ALA A 810 6.03 28.78 29.02
CA ALA A 810 5.54 27.49 28.58
C ALA A 810 4.99 26.66 29.76
N GLU A 811 5.66 26.67 30.91
CA GLU A 811 5.14 26.05 32.13
C GLU A 811 3.89 26.74 32.67
N ARG A 812 3.84 28.07 32.65
CA ARG A 812 2.66 28.85 33.07
C ARG A 812 1.45 28.50 32.19
N LEU A 813 1.62 28.51 30.87
CA LEU A 813 0.58 28.11 29.91
C LEU A 813 0.18 26.65 30.10
N ARG A 814 1.12 25.74 30.41
CA ARG A 814 0.79 24.34 30.74
C ARG A 814 -0.05 24.24 32.02
N ARG A 815 0.27 25.02 33.06
CA ARG A 815 -0.52 25.10 34.31
C ARG A 815 -1.90 25.69 34.05
N GLU A 816 -1.99 26.80 33.33
CA GLU A 816 -3.26 27.41 32.91
C GLU A 816 -4.11 26.43 32.10
N LEU A 817 -3.51 25.67 31.19
CA LEU A 817 -4.20 24.63 30.41
C LEU A 817 -4.65 23.46 31.29
N HIS A 818 -3.85 23.07 32.28
CA HIS A 818 -4.25 22.05 33.27
C HIS A 818 -5.38 22.53 34.18
N ASP A 819 -5.35 23.78 34.62
CA ASP A 819 -6.41 24.38 35.42
C ASP A 819 -7.69 24.58 34.59
N MET A 820 -7.58 24.95 33.32
CA MET A 820 -8.72 25.00 32.39
C MET A 820 -9.28 23.61 32.12
N LYS A 821 -8.43 22.58 31.94
CA LYS A 821 -8.88 21.19 31.87
C LYS A 821 -9.59 20.78 33.16
N ARG A 822 -9.03 21.09 34.33
CA ARG A 822 -9.65 20.78 35.63
C ARG A 822 -11.01 21.46 35.77
N LYS A 823 -11.11 22.76 35.49
CA LYS A 823 -12.38 23.51 35.47
C LYS A 823 -13.37 22.93 34.46
N PHE A 824 -12.90 22.54 33.28
CA PHE A 824 -13.75 21.88 32.28
C PHE A 824 -14.27 20.54 32.78
N TYR A 825 -13.42 19.71 33.39
CA TYR A 825 -13.84 18.44 33.99
C TYR A 825 -14.74 18.64 35.20
N GLU A 826 -14.53 19.65 36.04
CA GLU A 826 -15.44 20.00 37.14
C GLU A 826 -16.81 20.47 36.61
N VAL A 827 -16.84 21.29 35.57
CA VAL A 827 -18.09 21.71 34.91
C VAL A 827 -18.76 20.53 34.23
N LYS A 828 -17.99 19.64 33.60
CA LYS A 828 -18.51 18.41 33.00
C LYS A 828 -19.07 17.48 34.07
N ILE A 829 -18.38 17.25 35.18
CA ILE A 829 -18.88 16.46 36.32
C ILE A 829 -20.11 17.13 36.94
N LYS A 830 -20.14 18.46 37.08
CA LYS A 830 -21.33 19.20 37.53
C LYS A 830 -22.49 19.07 36.55
N ASN A 831 -22.25 19.10 35.24
CA ASN A 831 -23.28 18.92 34.23
C ASN A 831 -23.74 17.45 34.12
N ASP A 832 -22.84 16.48 34.30
CA ASP A 832 -23.14 15.04 34.31
C ASP A 832 -23.88 14.67 35.60
N THR A 833 -23.54 15.29 36.74
CA THR A 833 -24.33 15.16 37.99
C THR A 833 -25.65 15.89 37.90
N MET A 834 -25.73 17.06 37.26
CA MET A 834 -27.00 17.74 36.97
C MET A 834 -27.88 16.92 36.03
N ALA A 835 -27.31 16.29 35.00
CA ALA A 835 -28.00 15.38 34.08
C ALA A 835 -28.44 14.09 34.78
N ASN A 836 -27.65 13.55 35.70
CA ASN A 836 -28.05 12.42 36.55
C ASN A 836 -29.09 12.79 37.61
N THR A 837 -29.17 14.05 38.08
CA THR A 837 -30.30 14.54 38.90
C THR A 837 -31.59 14.80 38.12
N PHE A 838 -31.56 14.84 36.79
CA PHE A 838 -32.80 14.88 35.98
C PHE A 838 -33.43 13.49 35.77
N LEU A 839 -32.80 12.41 36.26
CA LEU A 839 -33.31 11.03 36.17
C LEU A 839 -33.55 10.35 37.54
N LEU A 840 -33.58 11.11 38.64
CA LEU A 840 -33.99 10.63 39.97
C LEU A 840 -34.92 11.63 40.65
N ASP A 841 -36.21 11.42 40.38
CA ASP A 841 -37.38 11.63 41.23
C ASP A 841 -37.64 12.98 41.93
N ASN A 842 -38.68 13.62 41.42
CA ASN A 842 -39.80 14.14 42.22
C ASN A 842 -40.25 13.05 43.24
N PRO A 843 -40.50 13.30 44.55
CA PRO A 843 -40.89 14.57 45.16
C PRO A 843 -40.27 14.95 46.54
N ARG A 844 -40.24 16.27 46.78
CA ARG A 844 -40.50 17.00 48.05
C ARG A 844 -39.67 16.72 49.34
N ASN A 845 -38.82 17.74 49.58
CA ASN A 845 -38.71 18.57 50.80
C ASN A 845 -38.07 18.04 52.10
N VAL A 846 -36.86 18.58 52.33
CA VAL A 846 -36.40 19.35 53.51
C VAL A 846 -35.77 18.62 54.71
N ARG A 847 -34.47 18.95 54.90
CA ARG A 847 -33.64 19.03 56.14
C ARG A 847 -33.46 17.69 56.89
N LYS A 848 -32.29 17.33 57.42
CA LYS A 848 -31.26 18.10 58.16
C LYS A 848 -30.15 17.08 58.55
N GLN A 849 -28.98 17.59 58.99
CA GLN A 849 -28.10 16.98 60.01
C GLN A 849 -27.08 15.86 59.60
N PRO A 850 -26.01 15.62 60.40
CA PRO A 850 -24.63 15.96 60.02
C PRO A 850 -23.65 14.74 60.14
N PRO A 851 -22.40 14.86 60.67
CA PRO A 851 -21.11 14.31 60.17
C PRO A 851 -20.79 12.94 60.85
N PRO A 852 -19.55 12.42 61.13
CA PRO A 852 -18.14 12.80 60.86
C PRO A 852 -17.20 11.58 60.52
N GLY A 853 -15.86 11.79 60.57
CA GLY A 853 -14.82 10.75 60.80
C GLY A 853 -14.25 10.05 59.55
N ASP A 854 -12.98 9.69 59.44
CA ASP A 854 -11.88 9.63 60.41
C ASP A 854 -10.50 9.52 59.71
N SER A 855 -9.48 10.02 60.42
CA SER A 855 -8.11 9.49 60.62
C SER A 855 -7.23 9.10 59.42
N ASP A 856 -6.09 9.77 59.27
CA ASP A 856 -4.73 9.23 59.57
C ASP A 856 -4.05 8.78 58.26
N SER A 857 -2.74 8.86 58.01
CA SER A 857 -1.54 9.41 58.63
C SER A 857 -0.38 9.10 57.65
N PHE A 858 0.79 9.75 57.80
CA PHE A 858 2.08 9.49 57.10
C PHE A 858 2.11 9.86 55.59
N ASP A 859 3.17 10.40 54.98
CA ASP A 859 4.56 10.54 55.40
C ASP A 859 5.29 11.64 54.58
N THR A 860 6.21 12.33 55.26
CA THR A 860 7.49 12.90 54.79
C THR A 860 7.71 13.33 53.32
N VAL A 861 7.88 14.65 53.10
CA VAL A 861 8.65 15.17 51.94
C VAL A 861 9.95 15.82 52.42
N VAL A 862 11.02 15.18 51.95
CA VAL A 862 12.44 15.43 52.16
C VAL A 862 12.89 16.76 51.53
N ASN A 863 13.58 17.56 52.35
CA ASN A 863 14.47 18.63 51.91
C ASN A 863 15.69 18.05 51.17
N GLY A 864 15.92 18.50 49.93
CA GLY A 864 17.12 18.18 49.16
C GLY A 864 17.63 19.40 48.39
N LYS A 865 18.48 20.20 49.03
CA LYS A 865 19.37 21.18 48.37
C LYS A 865 20.34 20.49 47.41
N PRO A 866 20.87 21.21 46.41
CA PRO A 866 22.31 21.11 46.12
C PRO A 866 23.01 22.49 46.14
N PRO A 867 24.35 22.50 46.26
CA PRO A 867 25.05 23.48 47.07
C PRO A 867 25.80 24.57 46.29
N ALA A 868 26.09 25.66 47.00
CA ALA A 868 27.03 26.69 46.61
C ALA A 868 28.49 26.28 46.95
N LEU A 869 29.37 26.52 45.98
CA LEU A 869 30.75 27.04 46.08
C LEU A 869 31.63 26.64 47.28
N SER A 870 32.77 25.99 46.99
CA SER A 870 34.03 26.25 47.70
C SER A 870 35.25 26.07 46.80
N LYS A 871 36.14 27.06 46.88
CA LYS A 871 37.49 27.12 46.29
C LYS A 871 38.42 26.10 46.96
N ARG A 872 39.40 25.55 46.21
CA ARG A 872 40.87 25.72 46.39
C ARG A 872 41.69 24.51 45.92
N ASN A 873 42.73 24.86 45.15
CA ASN A 873 44.13 24.40 45.21
C ASN A 873 44.57 23.02 44.68
N LYS A 874 45.55 23.11 43.75
CA LYS A 874 46.73 22.25 43.50
C LYS A 874 46.41 20.84 42.99
N PHE A 875 46.93 20.34 41.88
CA PHE A 875 48.15 20.60 41.10
C PHE A 875 47.86 20.90 39.63
#